data_AF-A0A1R3FU31-F1
#
_entry.id   AF-A0A1R3FU31-F1
#
_cell.length_a   1.000
_cell.length_b   1.000
_cell.length_c   1.000
_cell.angle_alpha   90.00
_cell.angle_beta   90.00
_cell.angle_gamma   90.00
#
_symmetry.space_group_name_H-M   'P 1'
#
loop_
_entity.id
_entity.type
_entity.pdbx_description
1 polymer ?
#
loop_
_entity_poly.entity_id
_entity_poly.type
_entity_poly.pdbx_seq_one_letter_code
_entity_poly.pdbx_strand_id
1 'polypeptide(L)'
;MDPLLDRINVRDLLSGHDLSDPSTPLSAPDLRLLINRLESHSLHIKSKVRSYILSHHDDFASLFSLCNDAVSKTNGISNNLSDILSLISDRPIDVEIRELIDEIGKKTKEAKEKRDLLGLLRIIVGICERLEGARSALRDGRLKFAAEEVEELKKALRIGDEEEGEPIVYGLLRKQWTDLFDEMQELLAKFMENAVQFEQNSRTIRVKYRLSVDQIDGIELHTVLEAMDVAGILGYSLAKAADLIIKHVITPAVNYGSPVTFIEDIDQGSEGIREAALKILPSQDGKVANSDGDAIYARVIQVIRFIFERICFENHSWIHSFGRLTWPRISDLIISNFLSKVVPEDASKLAEFQKIIKCTSEFEISLKEMMFISPSNNEEDRLSNFAENVEVHFAFKKRTEILAKARNLLLKCDFSIPQEYTTKSTSLKNDGMAIYTSEKVVDLLFQSGKCVVSKAASQLMGLVHQTLKDVCLSTTRVALEFYQAARDAILLYEAVIPVKLERQLDGINQVAVLMHNDCLYLSQEILGLAFEYRSDFPDSIREHAVFADMAPRFRLMAEEILQRQMQLVIFNLREAIDGADGFQNTHQMHQFESAKFSIDQVVFVLEKVHIIWEPFLLPSTYKRSMCMVLESVFSRITKDILLLDDLAAEETLQLQRLILLMLENLSSLLNSLTSINSKGKSEDDLRRPIDDLVPSLCKIRKLAELLDMPLKSITAAWECGELISCGFTVEEIKEFIGAIFADSPLRKECLWRIENVSFL
;
A
#
# COMPACT_ATOMS: atom_id res chain seq x y z
N MET A 1 -116.84 66.81 -5.02
CA MET A 1 -117.90 66.61 -6.02
C MET A 1 -119.18 67.15 -5.44
N ASP A 2 -119.76 68.13 -6.15
CA ASP A 2 -121.07 68.74 -5.93
C ASP A 2 -122.20 67.69 -6.09
N PRO A 3 -123.36 67.91 -5.44
CA PRO A 3 -124.49 68.39 -6.24
C PRO A 3 -125.24 69.55 -5.57
N LEU A 4 -125.09 70.74 -6.16
CA LEU A 4 -126.14 71.66 -6.62
C LEU A 4 -127.57 71.13 -6.40
N LEU A 5 -128.39 71.76 -5.55
CA LEU A 5 -129.09 73.04 -5.79
C LEU A 5 -130.06 72.97 -6.98
N ASP A 6 -131.28 72.54 -6.69
CA ASP A 6 -132.45 72.92 -7.48
C ASP A 6 -132.63 74.45 -7.46
N ARG A 7 -132.89 75.03 -8.63
CA ARG A 7 -133.01 76.47 -8.86
C ARG A 7 -134.31 77.02 -8.25
N ILE A 8 -134.19 77.99 -7.33
CA ILE A 8 -135.33 78.77 -6.83
C ILE A 8 -135.78 79.77 -7.91
N ASN A 9 -137.06 79.73 -8.29
CA ASN A 9 -137.64 80.61 -9.30
C ASN A 9 -138.07 81.94 -8.65
N VAL A 10 -137.61 83.05 -9.22
CA VAL A 10 -137.69 84.38 -8.63
C VAL A 10 -139.14 84.90 -8.51
N ARG A 11 -140.07 84.37 -9.29
CA ARG A 11 -141.50 84.73 -9.23
C ARG A 11 -142.25 84.15 -8.03
N ASP A 12 -141.73 83.12 -7.36
CA ASP A 12 -142.33 82.54 -6.14
C ASP A 12 -142.39 83.55 -4.97
N LEU A 13 -141.67 84.67 -5.11
CA LEU A 13 -141.61 85.74 -4.13
C LEU A 13 -142.69 86.83 -4.32
N LEU A 14 -143.64 86.71 -5.26
CA LEU A 14 -144.78 87.63 -5.42
C LEU A 14 -146.09 86.93 -5.04
N SER A 15 -146.76 87.42 -4.00
CA SER A 15 -148.01 86.87 -3.48
C SER A 15 -149.21 87.70 -3.94
N GLY A 16 -149.71 87.43 -5.14
CA GLY A 16 -150.94 88.00 -5.70
C GLY A 16 -151.56 87.02 -6.68
N HIS A 17 -152.84 86.72 -6.51
CA HIS A 17 -153.54 85.57 -7.11
C HIS A 17 -153.76 85.61 -8.64
N ASP A 18 -153.26 86.61 -9.39
CA ASP A 18 -153.58 86.82 -10.81
C ASP A 18 -152.35 87.06 -11.69
N LEU A 19 -151.38 86.14 -11.74
CA LEU A 19 -150.28 86.21 -12.73
C LEU A 19 -149.86 84.80 -13.18
N SER A 20 -150.84 83.94 -13.46
CA SER A 20 -150.60 82.58 -14.00
C SER A 20 -150.31 82.55 -15.49
N ASP A 21 -150.39 83.68 -16.21
CA ASP A 21 -149.97 83.76 -17.62
C ASP A 21 -148.61 84.47 -17.74
N PRO A 22 -147.56 83.76 -18.19
CA PRO A 22 -146.18 84.28 -18.24
C PRO A 22 -145.96 85.44 -19.23
N SER A 23 -146.96 85.79 -20.03
CA SER A 23 -146.88 86.85 -21.06
C SER A 23 -147.20 88.26 -20.56
N THR A 24 -147.64 88.42 -19.31
CA THR A 24 -147.99 89.75 -18.75
C THR A 24 -146.75 90.48 -18.24
N PRO A 25 -146.46 91.70 -18.72
CA PRO A 25 -145.35 92.50 -18.21
C PRO A 25 -145.64 92.95 -16.78
N LEU A 26 -144.71 92.65 -15.87
CA LEU A 26 -144.75 93.07 -14.47
C LEU A 26 -144.73 94.60 -14.38
N SER A 27 -145.58 95.16 -13.53
CA SER A 27 -145.65 96.61 -13.32
C SER A 27 -144.39 97.10 -12.58
N ALA A 28 -143.98 98.34 -12.78
CA ALA A 28 -142.84 98.93 -12.06
C ALA A 28 -142.92 98.82 -10.51
N PRO A 29 -144.10 98.87 -9.88
CA PRO A 29 -144.28 98.52 -8.46
C PRO A 29 -143.81 97.10 -8.09
N ASP A 30 -144.13 96.09 -8.92
CA ASP A 30 -143.88 94.68 -8.61
C ASP A 30 -142.38 94.35 -8.62
N LEU A 31 -141.62 94.95 -9.53
CA LEU A 31 -140.15 94.82 -9.59
C LEU A 31 -139.46 95.40 -8.33
N ARG A 32 -139.98 96.51 -7.79
CA ARG A 32 -139.42 97.12 -6.56
C ARG A 32 -139.67 96.24 -5.34
N LEU A 33 -140.84 95.61 -5.24
CA LEU A 33 -141.16 94.68 -4.15
C LEU A 33 -140.21 93.46 -4.18
N LEU A 34 -139.91 92.97 -5.38
CA LEU A 34 -139.08 91.79 -5.58
C LEU A 34 -137.61 92.04 -5.23
N ILE A 35 -137.07 93.22 -5.56
CA ILE A 35 -135.72 93.64 -5.13
C ILE A 35 -135.62 93.67 -3.60
N ASN A 36 -136.60 94.28 -2.91
CA ASN A 36 -136.61 94.33 -1.44
C ASN A 36 -136.66 92.93 -0.80
N ARG A 37 -137.44 92.00 -1.38
CA ARG A 37 -137.50 90.62 -0.86
C ARG A 37 -136.20 89.85 -1.10
N LEU A 38 -135.55 90.03 -2.25
CA LEU A 38 -134.24 89.43 -2.56
C LEU A 38 -133.13 89.95 -1.63
N GLU A 39 -133.12 91.25 -1.32
CA GLU A 39 -132.18 91.82 -0.33
C GLU A 39 -132.41 91.22 1.06
N SER A 40 -133.66 91.10 1.50
CA SER A 40 -133.99 90.46 2.77
C SER A 40 -133.53 89.00 2.83
N HIS A 41 -133.66 88.25 1.74
CA HIS A 41 -133.23 86.85 1.69
C HIS A 41 -131.70 86.71 1.69
N SER A 42 -130.99 87.59 0.97
CA SER A 42 -129.52 87.65 1.00
C SER A 42 -128.99 87.92 2.41
N LEU A 43 -129.59 88.87 3.12
CA LEU A 43 -129.26 89.18 4.51
C LEU A 43 -129.47 87.98 5.43
N HIS A 44 -130.56 87.22 5.23
CA HIS A 44 -130.84 86.03 6.02
C HIS A 44 -129.77 84.93 5.82
N ILE A 45 -129.35 84.66 4.57
CA ILE A 45 -128.30 83.68 4.29
C ILE A 45 -126.95 84.12 4.89
N LYS A 46 -126.57 85.40 4.71
CA LYS A 46 -125.34 85.94 5.32
C LYS A 46 -125.36 85.81 6.84
N SER A 47 -126.50 86.08 7.48
CA SER A 47 -126.67 85.87 8.92
C SER A 47 -126.49 84.41 9.31
N LYS A 48 -127.05 83.47 8.53
CA LYS A 48 -127.01 82.03 8.84
C LYS A 48 -125.60 81.44 8.69
N VAL A 49 -124.86 81.83 7.65
CA VAL A 49 -123.44 81.44 7.47
C VAL A 49 -122.60 82.06 8.58
N ARG A 50 -122.81 83.35 8.89
CA ARG A 50 -122.10 84.01 9.99
C ARG A 50 -122.37 83.33 11.33
N SER A 51 -123.61 82.95 11.64
CA SER A 51 -123.91 82.22 12.87
C SER A 51 -123.28 80.83 12.89
N TYR A 52 -123.20 80.13 11.76
CA TYR A 52 -122.60 78.80 11.68
C TYR A 52 -121.07 78.84 11.85
N ILE A 53 -120.41 79.81 11.23
CA ILE A 53 -118.96 80.02 11.40
C ILE A 53 -118.65 80.45 12.83
N LEU A 54 -119.47 81.35 13.41
CA LEU A 54 -119.29 81.76 14.80
C LEU A 54 -119.55 80.61 15.78
N SER A 55 -120.52 79.73 15.51
CA SER A 55 -120.81 78.60 16.39
C SER A 55 -119.77 77.46 16.31
N HIS A 56 -118.95 77.41 15.26
CA HIS A 56 -117.91 76.38 15.06
C HIS A 56 -116.50 76.96 14.94
N HIS A 57 -116.28 78.20 15.40
CA HIS A 57 -114.98 78.88 15.30
C HIS A 57 -113.87 78.07 15.98
N ASP A 58 -114.16 77.53 17.17
CA ASP A 58 -113.17 76.78 17.96
C ASP A 58 -112.79 75.46 17.28
N ASP A 59 -113.73 74.78 16.63
CA ASP A 59 -113.46 73.56 15.86
C ASP A 59 -112.50 73.84 14.69
N PHE A 60 -112.74 74.90 13.92
CA PHE A 60 -111.86 75.28 12.81
C PHE A 60 -110.48 75.75 13.29
N ALA A 61 -110.40 76.51 14.39
CA ALA A 61 -109.13 76.94 14.97
C ALA A 61 -108.29 75.73 15.46
N SER A 62 -108.94 74.74 16.08
CA SER A 62 -108.28 73.52 16.56
C SER A 62 -107.68 72.69 15.42
N LEU A 63 -108.41 72.52 14.32
CA LEU A 63 -107.96 71.81 13.13
C LEU A 63 -106.75 72.49 12.48
N PHE A 64 -106.77 73.82 12.39
CA PHE A 64 -105.66 74.56 11.80
C PHE A 64 -104.38 74.45 12.65
N SER A 65 -104.52 74.49 13.98
CA SER A 65 -103.40 74.26 14.91
C SER A 65 -102.81 72.85 14.77
N LEU A 66 -103.66 71.83 14.70
CA LEU A 66 -103.25 70.43 14.53
C LEU A 66 -102.47 70.20 13.24
N CYS A 67 -102.92 70.79 12.12
CA CYS A 67 -102.20 70.70 10.85
C CYS A 67 -100.83 71.39 10.91
N ASN A 68 -100.73 72.54 11.57
CA ASN A 68 -99.47 73.26 11.69
C ASN A 68 -98.45 72.51 12.57
N ASP A 69 -98.92 71.88 13.66
CA ASP A 69 -98.10 71.00 14.51
C ASP A 69 -97.61 69.75 13.77
N ALA A 70 -98.43 69.18 12.88
CA ALA A 70 -98.01 68.04 12.07
C ALA A 70 -96.88 68.42 11.10
N VAL A 71 -97.00 69.56 10.41
CA VAL A 71 -95.98 70.03 9.45
C VAL A 71 -94.66 70.36 10.16
N SER A 72 -94.71 70.99 11.34
CA SER A 72 -93.49 71.30 12.10
C SER A 72 -92.76 70.03 12.54
N LYS A 73 -93.49 69.00 13.01
CA LYS A 73 -92.93 67.70 13.35
C LYS A 73 -92.30 67.00 12.15
N THR A 74 -92.95 67.00 10.99
CA THR A 74 -92.40 66.39 9.78
C THR A 74 -91.09 67.05 9.33
N ASN A 75 -91.02 68.38 9.37
CA ASN A 75 -89.77 69.10 9.08
C ASN A 75 -88.66 68.77 10.08
N GLY A 76 -89.00 68.63 11.37
CA GLY A 76 -88.04 68.19 12.40
C GLY A 76 -87.46 66.80 12.13
N ILE A 77 -88.30 65.84 11.71
CA ILE A 77 -87.84 64.49 11.35
C ILE A 77 -86.93 64.52 10.12
N SER A 78 -87.27 65.32 9.11
CA SER A 78 -86.44 65.46 7.90
C SER A 78 -85.04 65.98 8.22
N ASN A 79 -84.94 66.96 9.12
CA ASN A 79 -83.64 67.51 9.54
C ASN A 79 -82.82 66.46 10.31
N ASN A 80 -83.43 65.74 11.26
CA ASN A 80 -82.74 64.67 12.00
C ASN A 80 -82.22 63.56 11.08
N LEU A 81 -82.97 63.22 10.03
CA LEU A 81 -82.57 62.21 9.05
C LEU A 81 -81.38 62.69 8.21
N SER A 82 -81.36 63.98 7.86
CA SER A 82 -80.20 64.61 7.19
C SER A 82 -78.95 64.61 8.07
N ASP A 83 -79.09 64.90 9.36
CA ASP A 83 -77.96 64.90 10.31
C ASP A 83 -77.37 63.48 10.46
N ILE A 84 -78.21 62.45 10.57
CA ILE A 84 -77.74 61.05 10.62
C ILE A 84 -77.05 60.64 9.32
N LEU A 85 -77.60 61.05 8.17
CA LEU A 85 -76.97 60.77 6.88
C LEU A 85 -75.62 61.47 6.74
N SER A 86 -75.45 62.70 7.25
CA SER A 86 -74.13 63.36 7.27
C SER A 86 -73.10 62.63 8.15
N LEU A 87 -73.50 62.12 9.31
CA LEU A 87 -72.63 61.34 10.20
C LEU A 87 -72.13 60.04 9.55
N ILE A 88 -72.92 59.45 8.66
CA ILE A 88 -72.56 58.20 7.94
C ILE A 88 -71.80 58.51 6.64
N SER A 89 -72.07 59.64 5.99
CA SER A 89 -71.52 59.96 4.65
C SER A 89 -70.14 60.61 4.70
N ASP A 90 -69.84 61.42 5.72
CA ASP A 90 -68.59 62.19 5.75
C ASP A 90 -67.37 61.37 6.22
N ARG A 91 -67.55 60.18 6.81
CA ARG A 91 -66.50 59.20 7.12
C ARG A 91 -67.05 57.77 7.09
N PRO A 92 -66.67 56.91 6.13
CA PRO A 92 -67.12 55.52 6.15
C PRO A 92 -66.45 54.81 7.32
N ILE A 93 -67.20 54.61 8.40
CA ILE A 93 -66.81 53.84 9.59
C ILE A 93 -66.17 52.49 9.20
N ASP A 94 -66.60 51.90 8.08
CA ASP A 94 -66.06 50.67 7.51
C ASP A 94 -64.57 50.74 7.14
N VAL A 95 -64.06 51.91 6.73
CA VAL A 95 -62.64 52.10 6.40
C VAL A 95 -61.80 52.19 7.67
N GLU A 96 -62.24 52.97 8.66
CA GLU A 96 -61.55 53.04 9.98
C GLU A 96 -61.56 51.67 10.69
N ILE A 97 -62.67 50.92 10.62
CA ILE A 97 -62.74 49.55 11.17
C ILE A 97 -61.78 48.61 10.43
N ARG A 98 -61.69 48.69 9.10
CA ARG A 98 -60.77 47.85 8.31
C ARG A 98 -59.30 48.16 8.64
N GLU A 99 -58.94 49.43 8.72
CA GLU A 99 -57.59 49.86 9.11
C GLU A 99 -57.23 49.39 10.53
N LEU A 100 -58.16 49.51 11.49
CA LEU A 100 -57.98 49.00 12.85
C LEU A 100 -57.86 47.47 12.89
N ILE A 101 -58.64 46.73 12.09
CA ILE A 101 -58.55 45.27 12.01
C ILE A 101 -57.19 44.84 11.42
N ASP A 102 -56.72 45.51 10.37
CA ASP A 102 -55.42 45.24 9.76
C ASP A 102 -54.28 45.56 10.74
N GLU A 103 -54.39 46.65 11.51
CA GLU A 103 -53.43 47.00 12.56
C GLU A 103 -53.45 45.97 13.70
N ILE A 104 -54.62 45.52 14.16
CA ILE A 104 -54.77 44.43 15.15
C ILE A 104 -54.17 43.13 14.61
N GLY A 105 -54.41 42.80 13.33
CA GLY A 105 -53.84 41.62 12.68
C GLY A 105 -52.32 41.66 12.67
N LYS A 106 -51.73 42.79 12.30
CA LYS A 106 -50.28 43.02 12.33
C LYS A 106 -49.73 42.92 13.76
N LYS A 107 -50.38 43.56 14.74
CA LYS A 107 -49.95 43.51 16.15
C LYS A 107 -50.08 42.12 16.77
N THR A 108 -51.09 41.36 16.39
CA THR A 108 -51.28 39.98 16.85
C THR A 108 -50.20 39.06 16.27
N LYS A 109 -49.83 39.25 15.01
CA LYS A 109 -48.70 38.55 14.38
C LYS A 109 -47.37 38.90 15.05
N GLU A 110 -47.09 40.19 15.27
CA GLU A 110 -45.90 40.67 16.01
C GLU A 110 -45.86 40.09 17.44
N ALA A 111 -47.00 40.02 18.12
CA ALA A 111 -47.08 39.45 19.47
C ALA A 111 -46.85 37.94 19.48
N LYS A 112 -47.31 37.21 18.45
CA LYS A 112 -47.03 35.78 18.28
C LYS A 112 -45.54 35.54 18.05
N GLU A 113 -44.92 36.26 17.12
CA GLU A 113 -43.48 36.17 16.84
C GLU A 113 -42.63 36.48 18.08
N LYS A 114 -42.98 37.52 18.85
CA LYS A 114 -42.31 37.83 20.13
C LYS A 114 -42.51 36.75 21.19
N ARG A 115 -43.69 36.12 21.25
CA ARG A 115 -43.98 35.02 22.18
C ARG A 115 -43.17 33.77 21.82
N ASP A 116 -43.05 33.45 20.54
CA ASP A 116 -42.27 32.33 20.04
C ASP A 116 -40.76 32.56 20.33
N LEU A 117 -40.26 33.79 20.11
CA LEU A 117 -38.89 34.18 20.47
C LEU A 117 -38.63 34.08 21.99
N LEU A 118 -39.58 34.52 22.83
CA LEU A 118 -39.50 34.36 24.28
C LEU A 118 -39.49 32.88 24.70
N GLY A 119 -40.22 32.03 23.98
CA GLY A 119 -40.17 30.57 24.16
C GLY A 119 -38.78 30.01 23.91
N LEU A 120 -38.14 30.38 22.79
CA LEU A 120 -36.77 29.98 22.46
C LEU A 120 -35.75 30.50 23.48
N LEU A 121 -35.86 31.76 23.89
CA LEU A 121 -34.99 32.34 24.91
C LEU A 121 -35.11 31.60 26.25
N ARG A 122 -36.32 31.19 26.63
CA ARG A 122 -36.53 30.40 27.86
C ARG A 122 -35.83 29.03 27.79
N ILE A 123 -35.83 28.38 26.63
CA ILE A 123 -35.10 27.11 26.43
C ILE A 123 -33.60 27.35 26.54
N ILE A 124 -33.06 28.40 25.89
CA ILE A 124 -31.63 28.74 25.94
C ILE A 124 -31.19 29.04 27.38
N VAL A 125 -31.96 29.85 28.11
CA VAL A 125 -31.67 30.14 29.53
C VAL A 125 -31.69 28.86 30.37
N GLY A 126 -32.67 27.98 30.16
CA GLY A 126 -32.72 26.69 30.86
C GLY A 126 -31.50 25.80 30.57
N ILE A 127 -30.96 25.82 29.35
CA ILE A 127 -29.72 25.10 29.00
C ILE A 127 -28.51 25.74 29.71
N CYS A 128 -28.39 27.07 29.72
CA CYS A 128 -27.33 27.77 30.44
C CYS A 128 -27.36 27.47 31.95
N GLU A 129 -28.54 27.48 32.57
CA GLU A 129 -28.72 27.15 33.99
C GLU A 129 -28.30 25.71 34.29
N ARG A 130 -28.62 24.76 33.39
CA ARG A 130 -28.17 23.36 33.52
C ARG A 130 -26.66 23.20 33.35
N LEU A 131 -26.04 23.90 32.39
CA LEU A 131 -24.59 23.90 32.20
C LEU A 131 -23.87 24.43 33.45
N GLU A 132 -24.35 25.54 34.01
CA GLU A 132 -23.77 26.12 35.23
C GLU A 132 -24.04 25.22 36.46
N GLY A 133 -25.21 24.59 36.52
CA GLY A 133 -25.56 23.61 37.56
C GLY A 133 -24.64 22.38 37.52
N ALA A 134 -24.36 21.83 36.33
CA ALA A 134 -23.42 20.74 36.15
C ALA A 134 -21.99 21.14 36.54
N ARG A 135 -21.56 22.36 36.18
CA ARG A 135 -20.27 22.94 36.58
C ARG A 135 -20.14 23.09 38.10
N SER A 136 -21.20 23.54 38.77
CA SER A 136 -21.25 23.60 40.24
C SER A 136 -21.19 22.20 40.85
N ALA A 137 -21.95 21.25 40.32
CA ALA A 137 -21.95 19.88 40.81
C ALA A 137 -20.57 19.22 40.71
N LEU A 138 -19.83 19.50 39.64
CA LEU A 138 -18.44 19.05 39.47
C LEU A 138 -17.52 19.60 40.58
N ARG A 139 -17.65 20.91 40.89
CA ARG A 139 -16.88 21.56 41.98
C ARG A 139 -17.24 21.05 43.36
N ASP A 140 -18.50 20.69 43.56
CA ASP A 140 -19.01 20.13 44.83
C ASP A 140 -18.64 18.64 45.02
N GLY A 141 -18.00 18.00 44.03
CA GLY A 141 -17.64 16.58 44.07
C GLY A 141 -18.79 15.62 43.75
N ARG A 142 -19.93 16.10 43.23
CA ARG A 142 -21.06 15.26 42.78
C ARG A 142 -20.83 14.75 41.35
N LEU A 143 -19.76 13.97 41.18
CA LEU A 143 -19.23 13.58 39.87
C LEU A 143 -20.23 12.82 39.00
N LYS A 144 -20.96 11.86 39.58
CA LYS A 144 -21.96 11.06 38.83
C LYS A 144 -23.07 11.94 38.26
N PHE A 145 -23.64 12.81 39.10
CA PHE A 145 -24.69 13.73 38.68
C PHE A 145 -24.20 14.69 37.59
N ALA A 146 -22.97 15.21 37.73
CA ALA A 146 -22.38 16.07 36.70
C ALA A 146 -22.21 15.31 35.36
N ALA A 147 -21.75 14.05 35.40
CA ALA A 147 -21.59 13.23 34.20
C ALA A 147 -22.94 12.92 33.51
N GLU A 148 -23.98 12.58 34.27
CA GLU A 148 -25.33 12.36 33.75
C GLU A 148 -25.89 13.63 33.08
N GLU A 149 -25.74 14.79 33.72
CA GLU A 149 -26.19 16.07 33.14
C GLU A 149 -25.40 16.44 31.88
N VAL A 150 -24.09 16.21 31.86
CA VAL A 150 -23.25 16.47 30.68
C VAL A 150 -23.67 15.59 29.51
N GLU A 151 -23.96 14.31 29.72
CA GLU A 151 -24.42 13.41 28.66
C GLU A 151 -25.85 13.77 28.17
N GLU A 152 -26.76 14.16 29.07
CA GLU A 152 -28.09 14.64 28.66
C GLU A 152 -28.03 15.97 27.91
N LEU A 153 -27.13 16.88 28.30
CA LEU A 153 -26.89 18.14 27.59
C LEU A 153 -26.27 17.92 26.21
N LYS A 154 -25.40 16.92 26.06
CA LYS A 154 -24.85 16.51 24.76
C LYS A 154 -25.95 16.12 23.77
N LYS A 155 -26.92 15.31 24.23
CA LYS A 155 -28.10 14.94 23.44
C LYS A 155 -28.99 16.16 23.13
N ALA A 156 -29.24 17.00 24.12
CA ALA A 156 -30.07 18.20 23.96
C ALA A 156 -29.47 19.23 22.97
N LEU A 157 -28.13 19.33 22.92
CA LEU A 157 -27.39 20.21 22.03
C LEU A 157 -27.06 19.58 20.67
N ARG A 158 -27.45 18.31 20.43
CA ARG A 158 -27.19 17.53 19.21
C ARG A 158 -25.71 17.55 18.79
N ILE A 159 -24.82 17.39 19.78
CA ILE A 159 -23.38 17.45 19.54
C ILE A 159 -22.95 16.24 18.70
N GLY A 160 -22.47 16.50 17.47
CA GLY A 160 -22.09 15.48 16.49
C GLY A 160 -23.00 15.40 15.25
N ASP A 161 -24.22 15.94 15.33
CA ASP A 161 -25.21 15.96 14.24
C ASP A 161 -25.57 17.41 13.86
N GLU A 162 -24.56 18.20 13.51
CA GLU A 162 -24.70 19.64 13.26
C GLU A 162 -25.23 19.92 11.84
N GLU A 163 -26.19 20.82 11.72
CA GLU A 163 -26.75 21.24 10.42
C GLU A 163 -26.14 22.58 9.96
N GLU A 164 -25.91 22.73 8.65
CA GLU A 164 -25.41 23.99 8.08
C GLU A 164 -26.49 25.08 8.18
N GLY A 165 -26.13 26.23 8.77
CA GLY A 165 -27.01 27.41 8.88
C GLY A 165 -27.69 27.60 10.24
N GLU A 166 -27.27 26.88 11.28
CA GLU A 166 -27.79 27.05 12.64
C GLU A 166 -27.49 28.44 13.26
N PRO A 167 -28.35 28.95 14.15
CA PRO A 167 -28.10 30.17 14.90
C PRO A 167 -26.81 30.11 15.75
N ILE A 168 -26.03 31.20 15.76
CA ILE A 168 -24.75 31.34 16.48
C ILE A 168 -24.83 30.91 17.96
N VAL A 169 -25.98 31.13 18.60
CA VAL A 169 -26.21 30.77 20.01
C VAL A 169 -26.01 29.28 20.29
N TYR A 170 -26.38 28.38 19.38
CA TYR A 170 -26.14 26.95 19.54
C TYR A 170 -24.64 26.63 19.50
N GLY A 171 -23.88 27.28 18.59
CA GLY A 171 -22.43 27.16 18.57
C GLY A 171 -21.76 27.63 19.86
N LEU A 172 -22.27 28.71 20.48
CA LEU A 172 -21.78 29.18 21.79
C LEU A 172 -22.12 28.23 22.93
N LEU A 173 -23.34 27.66 22.96
CA LEU A 173 -23.74 26.68 23.96
C LEU A 173 -22.95 25.38 23.84
N ARG A 174 -22.71 24.89 22.61
CA ARG A 174 -21.85 23.74 22.36
C ARG A 174 -20.43 23.99 22.83
N LYS A 175 -19.88 25.17 22.58
CA LYS A 175 -18.58 25.56 23.12
C LYS A 175 -18.55 25.51 24.65
N GLN A 176 -19.55 26.08 25.34
CA GLN A 176 -19.63 26.01 26.81
C GLN A 176 -19.75 24.57 27.32
N TRP A 177 -20.46 23.71 26.60
CA TRP A 177 -20.51 22.28 26.91
C TRP A 177 -19.15 21.62 26.71
N THR A 178 -18.43 21.91 25.62
CA THR A 178 -17.09 21.37 25.37
C THR A 178 -16.12 21.80 26.48
N ASP A 179 -16.13 23.08 26.86
CA ASP A 179 -15.30 23.60 27.95
C ASP A 179 -15.60 22.86 29.27
N LEU A 180 -16.89 22.62 29.58
CA LEU A 180 -17.32 21.85 30.76
C LEU A 180 -16.90 20.37 30.68
N PHE A 181 -17.04 19.75 29.51
CA PHE A 181 -16.67 18.36 29.28
C PHE A 181 -15.16 18.17 29.43
N ASP A 182 -14.35 19.09 28.90
CA ASP A 182 -12.89 19.10 29.05
C ASP A 182 -12.48 19.29 30.53
N GLU A 183 -13.12 20.22 31.25
CA GLU A 183 -12.92 20.40 32.71
C GLU A 183 -13.22 19.10 33.49
N MET A 184 -14.33 18.43 33.17
CA MET A 184 -14.71 17.16 33.79
C MET A 184 -13.72 16.03 33.46
N GLN A 185 -13.31 15.93 32.19
CA GLN A 185 -12.35 14.92 31.74
C GLN A 185 -10.99 15.09 32.44
N GLU A 186 -10.49 16.33 32.55
CA GLU A 186 -9.24 16.62 33.26
C GLU A 186 -9.35 16.26 34.75
N LEU A 187 -10.45 16.63 35.41
CA LEU A 187 -10.66 16.33 36.82
C LEU A 187 -10.74 14.81 37.08
N LEU A 188 -11.53 14.09 36.29
CA LEU A 188 -11.68 12.64 36.41
C LEU A 188 -10.36 11.92 36.12
N ALA A 189 -9.58 12.38 35.14
CA ALA A 189 -8.24 11.86 34.89
C ALA A 189 -7.31 12.06 36.10
N LYS A 190 -7.32 13.23 36.75
CA LYS A 190 -6.54 13.48 37.99
C LYS A 190 -6.95 12.55 39.13
N PHE A 191 -8.25 12.28 39.29
CA PHE A 191 -8.73 11.31 40.27
C PHE A 191 -8.18 9.90 39.99
N MET A 192 -8.17 9.48 38.73
CA MET A 192 -7.62 8.18 38.34
C MET A 192 -6.11 8.08 38.56
N GLU A 193 -5.37 9.16 38.30
CA GLU A 193 -3.93 9.25 38.59
C GLU A 193 -3.63 9.17 40.09
N ASN A 194 -4.47 9.76 40.94
CA ASN A 194 -4.34 9.64 42.38
C ASN A 194 -4.72 8.22 42.85
N ALA A 195 -5.72 7.61 42.21
CA ALA A 195 -6.20 6.28 42.56
C ALA A 195 -5.17 5.20 42.28
N VAL A 196 -4.60 5.17 41.07
CA VAL A 196 -3.63 4.15 40.65
C VAL A 196 -2.24 4.76 40.61
N GLN A 197 -1.48 4.53 41.67
CA GLN A 197 -0.12 5.05 41.84
C GLN A 197 0.91 3.96 41.59
N PHE A 198 1.95 4.30 40.83
CA PHE A 198 3.09 3.41 40.62
C PHE A 198 4.32 3.87 41.40
N GLU A 199 4.76 3.07 42.35
CA GLU A 199 6.01 3.32 43.07
C GLU A 199 7.19 2.65 42.39
N GLN A 200 8.06 3.46 41.78
CA GLN A 200 9.24 2.96 41.06
C GLN A 200 10.25 2.25 41.98
N ASN A 201 10.39 2.70 43.23
CA ASN A 201 11.38 2.15 44.17
C ASN A 201 10.96 0.79 44.73
N SER A 202 9.67 0.58 45.00
CA SER A 202 9.12 -0.66 45.55
C SER A 202 8.54 -1.59 44.47
N ARG A 203 8.52 -1.17 43.19
CA ARG A 203 7.89 -1.88 42.06
C ARG A 203 6.48 -2.36 42.41
N THR A 204 5.67 -1.45 42.96
CA THR A 204 4.34 -1.77 43.48
C THR A 204 3.31 -0.89 42.80
N ILE A 205 2.21 -1.50 42.31
CA ILE A 205 0.99 -0.74 41.97
C ILE A 205 0.20 -0.60 43.27
N ARG A 206 -0.15 0.63 43.66
CA ARG A 206 -1.12 0.89 44.73
C ARG A 206 -2.41 1.44 44.14
N VAL A 207 -3.53 0.93 44.63
CA VAL A 207 -4.89 1.34 44.31
C VAL A 207 -5.50 1.91 45.57
N LYS A 208 -5.84 3.20 45.57
CA LYS A 208 -6.53 3.89 46.66
C LYS A 208 -8.02 3.95 46.38
N TYR A 209 -8.83 3.62 47.39
CA TYR A 209 -10.29 3.61 47.23
C TYR A 209 -10.98 4.91 47.64
N ARG A 210 -10.35 5.70 48.52
CA ARG A 210 -10.79 7.07 48.85
C ARG A 210 -9.76 8.07 48.31
N LEU A 211 -10.25 9.06 47.57
CA LEU A 211 -9.45 9.97 46.78
C LEU A 211 -9.67 11.42 47.22
N SER A 212 -8.60 12.21 47.13
CA SER A 212 -8.61 13.65 47.35
C SER A 212 -7.86 14.34 46.21
N VAL A 213 -8.54 15.21 45.47
CA VAL A 213 -7.93 16.00 44.39
C VAL A 213 -8.40 17.44 44.53
N ASP A 214 -7.44 18.37 44.45
CA ASP A 214 -7.66 19.80 44.63
C ASP A 214 -8.35 20.13 45.98
N GLN A 215 -9.59 20.65 45.94
CA GLN A 215 -10.39 20.99 47.14
C GLN A 215 -11.46 19.94 47.44
N ILE A 216 -11.52 18.84 46.69
CA ILE A 216 -12.55 17.83 46.79
C ILE A 216 -11.96 16.58 47.44
N ASP A 217 -12.37 16.33 48.69
CA ASP A 217 -11.86 15.24 49.53
C ASP A 217 -12.92 14.16 49.75
N GLY A 218 -12.47 12.90 49.79
CA GLY A 218 -13.28 11.78 50.25
C GLY A 218 -14.15 11.12 49.18
N ILE A 219 -13.82 11.28 47.90
CA ILE A 219 -14.56 10.62 46.80
C ILE A 219 -14.13 9.16 46.68
N GLU A 220 -15.09 8.26 46.50
CA GLU A 220 -14.83 6.84 46.26
C GLU A 220 -14.41 6.59 44.80
N LEU A 221 -13.38 5.76 44.59
CA LEU A 221 -12.93 5.36 43.24
C LEU A 221 -14.06 4.78 42.40
N HIS A 222 -14.97 4.02 43.00
CA HIS A 222 -16.14 3.47 42.32
C HIS A 222 -17.00 4.58 41.69
N THR A 223 -17.28 5.67 42.42
CA THR A 223 -18.05 6.82 41.92
C THR A 223 -17.33 7.53 40.77
N VAL A 224 -16.00 7.60 40.81
CA VAL A 224 -15.19 8.15 39.72
C VAL A 224 -15.33 7.31 38.46
N LEU A 225 -15.22 5.98 38.57
CA LEU A 225 -15.38 5.07 37.42
C LEU A 225 -16.80 5.07 36.86
N GLU A 226 -17.83 5.11 37.71
CA GLU A 226 -19.21 5.28 37.26
C GLU A 226 -19.40 6.59 36.48
N ALA A 227 -18.87 7.71 36.98
CA ALA A 227 -18.96 8.99 36.29
C ALA A 227 -18.23 8.97 34.93
N MET A 228 -17.08 8.30 34.85
CA MET A 228 -16.34 8.11 33.59
C MET A 228 -17.09 7.25 32.57
N ASP A 229 -17.75 6.19 33.05
CA ASP A 229 -18.53 5.27 32.21
C ASP A 229 -19.76 5.99 31.64
N VAL A 230 -20.51 6.70 32.49
CA VAL A 230 -21.67 7.51 32.07
C VAL A 230 -21.27 8.61 31.08
N ALA A 231 -20.14 9.28 31.30
CA ALA A 231 -19.63 10.30 30.39
C ALA A 231 -19.00 9.73 29.10
N GLY A 232 -18.84 8.40 28.99
CA GLY A 232 -18.24 7.74 27.82
C GLY A 232 -16.73 7.97 27.67
N ILE A 233 -16.03 8.38 28.73
CA ILE A 233 -14.59 8.71 28.72
C ILE A 233 -13.71 7.68 29.41
N LEU A 234 -14.29 6.56 29.85
CA LEU A 234 -13.59 5.51 30.60
C LEU A 234 -12.29 5.06 29.90
N GLY A 235 -12.33 4.88 28.58
CA GLY A 235 -11.14 4.52 27.80
C GLY A 235 -10.02 5.57 27.83
N TYR A 236 -10.38 6.86 27.74
CA TYR A 236 -9.41 7.95 27.79
C TYR A 236 -8.75 8.04 29.17
N SER A 237 -9.56 8.03 30.23
CA SER A 237 -9.10 8.23 31.60
C SER A 237 -8.27 7.05 32.12
N LEU A 238 -8.55 5.82 31.67
CA LEU A 238 -7.77 4.64 32.02
C LEU A 238 -6.44 4.56 31.26
N ALA A 239 -6.24 5.32 30.18
CA ALA A 239 -5.10 5.16 29.28
C ALA A 239 -3.74 5.31 29.99
N LYS A 240 -3.58 6.30 30.88
CA LYS A 240 -2.32 6.52 31.62
C LYS A 240 -2.04 5.39 32.61
N ALA A 241 -3.07 4.91 33.31
CA ALA A 241 -2.94 3.76 34.21
C ALA A 241 -2.60 2.48 33.42
N ALA A 242 -3.27 2.24 32.30
CA ALA A 242 -2.96 1.17 31.36
C ALA A 242 -1.51 1.23 30.87
N ASP A 243 -1.01 2.41 30.50
CA ASP A 243 0.38 2.62 30.09
C ASP A 243 1.39 2.23 31.18
N LEU A 244 1.16 2.69 32.42
CA LEU A 244 2.02 2.38 33.56
C LEU A 244 1.99 0.88 33.88
N ILE A 245 0.81 0.26 33.86
CA ILE A 245 0.63 -1.18 34.09
C ILE A 245 1.34 -1.99 33.01
N ILE A 246 1.19 -1.63 31.73
CA ILE A 246 1.90 -2.32 30.63
C ILE A 246 3.41 -2.20 30.81
N LYS A 247 3.90 -0.97 31.00
CA LYS A 247 5.33 -0.67 31.07
C LYS A 247 6.01 -1.33 32.26
N HIS A 248 5.37 -1.28 33.42
CA HIS A 248 6.03 -1.64 34.68
C HIS A 248 5.59 -2.98 35.27
N VAL A 249 4.48 -3.57 34.81
CA VAL A 249 3.93 -4.80 35.39
C VAL A 249 3.80 -5.90 34.35
N ILE A 250 3.13 -5.65 33.23
CA ILE A 250 3.00 -6.66 32.17
C ILE A 250 4.33 -6.94 31.49
N THR A 251 5.13 -5.91 31.18
CA THR A 251 6.43 -6.10 30.52
C THR A 251 7.36 -7.00 31.35
N PRO A 252 7.53 -6.81 32.68
CA PRO A 252 8.23 -7.77 33.52
C PRO A 252 7.55 -9.14 33.63
N ALA A 253 6.21 -9.21 33.65
CA ALA A 253 5.48 -10.49 33.71
C ALA A 253 5.78 -11.40 32.51
N VAL A 254 5.88 -10.79 31.33
CA VAL A 254 6.09 -11.45 30.03
C VAL A 254 7.57 -11.69 29.73
N ASN A 255 8.48 -10.94 30.35
CA ASN A 255 9.92 -11.07 30.08
C ASN A 255 10.48 -12.41 30.58
N TYR A 256 10.72 -13.31 29.63
CA TYR A 256 11.24 -14.66 29.84
C TYR A 256 12.59 -14.70 30.60
N GLY A 257 13.44 -13.67 30.46
CA GLY A 257 14.79 -13.66 31.03
C GLY A 257 14.88 -13.34 32.52
N SER A 258 13.78 -12.89 33.16
CA SER A 258 13.79 -12.45 34.56
C SER A 258 12.42 -12.70 35.23
N PRO A 259 12.15 -13.94 35.69
CA PRO A 259 10.85 -14.28 36.24
C PRO A 259 10.53 -13.49 37.52
N VAL A 260 9.32 -12.95 37.57
CA VAL A 260 8.78 -12.20 38.72
C VAL A 260 7.59 -12.93 39.31
N THR A 261 7.37 -12.77 40.61
CA THR A 261 6.16 -13.21 41.31
C THR A 261 5.37 -11.99 41.78
N PHE A 262 4.05 -12.10 41.78
CA PHE A 262 3.16 -11.05 42.24
C PHE A 262 2.55 -11.43 43.58
N ILE A 263 2.62 -10.50 44.54
CA ILE A 263 1.98 -10.63 45.86
C ILE A 263 0.97 -9.49 46.00
N GLU A 264 -0.24 -9.84 46.39
CA GLU A 264 -1.30 -8.90 46.70
C GLU A 264 -1.30 -8.60 48.20
N ASP A 265 -1.17 -7.31 48.54
CA ASP A 265 -1.30 -6.81 49.91
C ASP A 265 -2.55 -5.92 49.99
N ILE A 266 -3.41 -6.16 50.97
CA ILE A 266 -4.65 -5.42 51.17
C ILE A 266 -4.59 -4.73 52.53
N ASP A 267 -4.72 -3.41 52.55
CA ASP A 267 -4.82 -2.64 53.78
C ASP A 267 -6.30 -2.45 54.16
N GLN A 268 -6.72 -3.12 55.24
CA GLN A 268 -8.08 -3.05 55.77
C GLN A 268 -8.15 -2.13 56.99
N GLY A 269 -8.91 -1.03 56.86
CA GLY A 269 -9.24 -0.15 57.98
C GLY A 269 -10.58 -0.52 58.63
N SER A 270 -10.95 0.23 59.68
CA SER A 270 -12.21 0.04 60.42
C SER A 270 -13.51 0.28 59.61
N GLU A 271 -13.41 0.86 58.40
CA GLU A 271 -14.55 1.17 57.50
C GLU A 271 -14.47 0.42 56.15
N GLY A 272 -13.58 -0.58 56.01
CA GLY A 272 -13.38 -1.33 54.77
C GLY A 272 -11.97 -1.24 54.20
N ILE A 273 -11.77 -1.75 52.97
CA ILE A 273 -10.47 -1.74 52.30
C ILE A 273 -10.11 -0.29 51.94
N ARG A 274 -8.95 0.19 52.43
CA ARG A 274 -8.47 1.54 52.17
C ARG A 274 -7.59 1.60 50.94
N GLU A 275 -6.68 0.63 50.84
CA GLU A 275 -5.73 0.50 49.75
C GLU A 275 -5.51 -0.97 49.39
N ALA A 276 -5.28 -1.25 48.10
CA ALA A 276 -4.82 -2.54 47.61
C ALA A 276 -3.50 -2.35 46.86
N ALA A 277 -2.55 -3.26 47.03
CA ALA A 277 -1.23 -3.16 46.43
C ALA A 277 -0.83 -4.47 45.74
N LEU A 278 -0.29 -4.36 44.52
CA LEU A 278 0.31 -5.48 43.80
C LEU A 278 1.83 -5.28 43.78
N LYS A 279 2.55 -6.07 44.57
CA LYS A 279 4.02 -6.02 44.68
C LYS A 279 4.67 -6.98 43.70
N ILE A 280 5.69 -6.50 42.99
CA ILE A 280 6.47 -7.29 42.03
C ILE A 280 7.79 -7.70 42.67
N LEU A 281 7.96 -8.99 42.94
CA LEU A 281 9.17 -9.54 43.53
C LEU A 281 9.98 -10.35 42.49
N PRO A 282 11.32 -10.27 42.50
CA PRO A 282 12.14 -11.19 41.74
C PRO A 282 11.97 -12.61 42.28
N SER A 283 11.76 -13.59 41.40
CA SER A 283 11.72 -15.01 41.79
C SER A 283 13.04 -15.44 42.44
N GLN A 284 12.99 -15.99 43.66
CA GLN A 284 14.18 -16.51 44.37
C GLN A 284 14.50 -17.97 44.07
N ASP A 285 13.61 -18.70 43.38
CA ASP A 285 13.85 -20.10 43.01
C ASP A 285 14.69 -20.18 41.74
N GLY A 286 15.98 -20.50 41.91
CA GLY A 286 16.93 -20.83 40.83
C GLY A 286 16.69 -22.20 40.19
N LYS A 287 15.55 -22.86 40.46
CA LYS A 287 15.14 -24.05 39.72
C LYS A 287 14.22 -23.60 38.59
N VAL A 288 14.83 -23.51 37.40
CA VAL A 288 14.13 -23.45 36.11
C VAL A 288 13.25 -24.70 35.99
N ALA A 289 12.07 -24.65 36.59
CA ALA A 289 11.05 -25.66 36.41
C ALA A 289 10.39 -25.34 35.06
N ASN A 290 10.91 -25.99 34.02
CA ASN A 290 10.37 -26.13 32.67
C ASN A 290 9.85 -24.86 31.97
N SER A 291 10.44 -24.63 30.81
CA SER A 291 10.09 -23.68 29.76
C SER A 291 8.66 -23.86 29.20
N ASP A 292 7.62 -23.65 30.01
CA ASP A 292 6.23 -23.71 29.58
C ASP A 292 5.60 -22.30 29.51
N GLY A 293 4.91 -22.01 28.41
CA GLY A 293 4.10 -20.79 28.25
C GLY A 293 3.10 -20.58 29.38
N ASP A 294 2.69 -21.67 30.05
CA ASP A 294 1.79 -21.69 31.21
C ASP A 294 2.22 -20.72 32.31
N ALA A 295 3.51 -20.62 32.62
CA ALA A 295 3.98 -19.74 33.68
C ALA A 295 3.84 -18.25 33.30
N ILE A 296 4.03 -17.90 32.02
CA ILE A 296 3.83 -16.54 31.51
C ILE A 296 2.35 -16.21 31.52
N TYR A 297 1.52 -17.10 30.98
CA TYR A 297 0.07 -16.95 30.93
C TYR A 297 -0.54 -16.82 32.32
N ALA A 298 -0.15 -17.67 33.28
CA ALA A 298 -0.62 -17.59 34.66
C ALA A 298 -0.27 -16.25 35.33
N ARG A 299 0.95 -15.72 35.10
CA ARG A 299 1.37 -14.42 35.62
C ARG A 299 0.55 -13.27 35.03
N VAL A 300 0.32 -13.29 33.72
CA VAL A 300 -0.50 -12.25 33.07
C VAL A 300 -1.95 -12.33 33.52
N ILE A 301 -2.51 -13.54 33.64
CA ILE A 301 -3.84 -13.78 34.23
C ILE A 301 -3.91 -13.21 35.65
N GLN A 302 -2.89 -13.43 36.48
CA GLN A 302 -2.88 -12.90 37.86
C GLN A 302 -2.97 -11.37 37.88
N VAL A 303 -2.22 -10.69 37.01
CA VAL A 303 -2.27 -9.22 36.89
C VAL A 303 -3.65 -8.75 36.40
N ILE A 304 -4.20 -9.42 35.39
CA ILE A 304 -5.52 -9.07 34.84
C ILE A 304 -6.63 -9.30 35.87
N ARG A 305 -6.55 -10.39 36.65
CA ARG A 305 -7.48 -10.66 37.74
C ARG A 305 -7.39 -9.59 38.84
N PHE A 306 -6.19 -9.16 39.20
CA PHE A 306 -6.02 -8.03 40.13
C PHE A 306 -6.70 -6.76 39.60
N ILE A 307 -6.55 -6.45 38.31
CA ILE A 307 -7.21 -5.28 37.70
C ILE A 307 -8.74 -5.46 37.72
N PHE A 308 -9.24 -6.65 37.39
CA PHE A 308 -10.66 -6.96 37.39
C PHE A 308 -11.29 -6.79 38.78
N GLU A 309 -10.68 -7.37 39.81
CA GLU A 309 -11.20 -7.35 41.19
C GLU A 309 -10.95 -6.01 41.90
N ARG A 310 -9.74 -5.43 41.77
CA ARG A 310 -9.28 -4.31 42.62
C ARG A 310 -9.41 -2.95 41.98
N ILE A 311 -9.40 -2.84 40.64
CA ILE A 311 -9.58 -1.57 39.92
C ILE A 311 -10.97 -1.50 39.30
N CYS A 312 -11.44 -2.57 38.67
CA CYS A 312 -12.71 -2.61 37.96
C CYS A 312 -13.88 -3.16 38.79
N PHE A 313 -13.68 -3.54 40.05
CA PHE A 313 -14.74 -4.01 40.97
C PHE A 313 -15.64 -5.10 40.37
N GLU A 314 -15.05 -6.05 39.62
CA GLU A 314 -15.76 -7.14 38.93
C GLU A 314 -16.78 -6.67 37.87
N ASN A 315 -16.69 -5.40 37.43
CA ASN A 315 -17.52 -4.86 36.37
C ASN A 315 -16.97 -5.24 34.99
N HIS A 316 -17.73 -6.06 34.27
CA HIS A 316 -17.39 -6.57 32.94
C HIS A 316 -17.25 -5.45 31.88
N SER A 317 -18.00 -4.35 31.98
CA SER A 317 -17.87 -3.21 31.06
C SER A 317 -16.53 -2.49 31.24
N TRP A 318 -16.12 -2.31 32.49
CA TRP A 318 -14.91 -1.56 32.82
C TRP A 318 -13.64 -2.33 32.45
N ILE A 319 -13.61 -3.64 32.75
CA ILE A 319 -12.48 -4.50 32.37
C ILE A 319 -12.38 -4.67 30.85
N HIS A 320 -13.51 -4.75 30.14
CA HIS A 320 -13.52 -4.79 28.68
C HIS A 320 -12.95 -3.50 28.08
N SER A 321 -13.31 -2.34 28.64
CA SER A 321 -12.76 -1.04 28.23
C SER A 321 -11.24 -0.97 28.46
N PHE A 322 -10.76 -1.47 29.59
CA PHE A 322 -9.32 -1.59 29.87
C PHE A 322 -8.62 -2.58 28.91
N GLY A 323 -9.27 -3.71 28.62
CA GLY A 323 -8.81 -4.71 27.67
C GLY A 323 -8.62 -4.16 26.25
N ARG A 324 -9.59 -3.40 25.74
CA ARG A 324 -9.48 -2.73 24.42
C ARG A 324 -8.26 -1.81 24.30
N LEU A 325 -7.86 -1.16 25.39
CA LEU A 325 -6.67 -0.29 25.42
C LEU A 325 -5.36 -1.08 25.48
N THR A 326 -5.37 -2.25 26.13
CA THR A 326 -4.14 -2.92 26.55
C THR A 326 -3.84 -4.20 25.77
N TRP A 327 -4.84 -5.01 25.44
CA TRP A 327 -4.69 -6.31 24.80
C TRP A 327 -3.83 -6.28 23.52
N PRO A 328 -3.97 -5.29 22.61
CA PRO A 328 -3.10 -5.21 21.44
C PRO A 328 -1.61 -5.18 21.78
N ARG A 329 -1.23 -4.42 22.82
CA ARG A 329 0.16 -4.30 23.26
C ARG A 329 0.62 -5.50 24.08
N ILE A 330 -0.26 -6.06 24.90
CA ILE A 330 0.03 -7.26 25.69
C ILE A 330 0.29 -8.46 24.76
N SER A 331 -0.58 -8.67 23.77
CA SER A 331 -0.44 -9.76 22.80
C SER A 331 0.85 -9.60 21.98
N ASP A 332 1.19 -8.41 21.50
CA ASP A 332 2.45 -8.15 20.79
C ASP A 332 3.68 -8.43 21.67
N LEU A 333 3.66 -8.03 22.95
CA LEU A 333 4.74 -8.34 23.89
C LEU A 333 4.91 -9.84 24.13
N ILE A 334 3.81 -10.59 24.18
CA ILE A 334 3.84 -12.06 24.32
C ILE A 334 4.40 -12.70 23.05
N ILE A 335 3.97 -12.25 21.86
CA ILE A 335 4.47 -12.75 20.58
C ILE A 335 5.99 -12.51 20.48
N SER A 336 6.45 -11.29 20.76
CA SER A 336 7.87 -10.92 20.58
C SER A 336 8.80 -11.57 21.61
N ASN A 337 8.34 -11.73 22.86
CA ASN A 337 9.19 -12.21 23.94
C ASN A 337 9.11 -13.72 24.18
N PHE A 338 8.02 -14.37 23.74
CA PHE A 338 7.77 -15.79 23.93
C PHE A 338 7.47 -16.51 22.61
N LEU A 339 6.29 -16.35 22.01
CA LEU A 339 5.84 -17.23 20.92
C LEU A 339 6.80 -17.27 19.73
N SER A 340 7.32 -16.12 19.28
CA SER A 340 8.29 -16.04 18.16
C SER A 340 9.64 -16.72 18.46
N LYS A 341 10.05 -16.79 19.73
CA LYS A 341 11.31 -17.42 20.15
C LYS A 341 11.18 -18.92 20.31
N VAL A 342 9.97 -19.40 20.59
CA VAL A 342 9.69 -20.83 20.79
C VAL A 342 9.26 -21.53 19.49
N VAL A 343 9.10 -20.78 18.38
CA VAL A 343 8.96 -21.37 17.04
C VAL A 343 10.15 -22.32 16.80
N PRO A 344 9.90 -23.62 16.56
CA PRO A 344 10.96 -24.62 16.40
C PRO A 344 11.94 -24.26 15.28
N GLU A 345 13.19 -24.73 15.39
CA GLU A 345 14.18 -24.62 14.30
C GLU A 345 14.26 -25.90 13.44
N ASP A 346 13.65 -26.98 13.95
CA ASP A 346 13.60 -28.31 13.37
C ASP A 346 12.15 -28.78 13.24
N ALA A 347 11.80 -29.41 12.11
CA ALA A 347 10.45 -29.93 11.87
C ALA A 347 10.03 -31.01 12.88
N SER A 348 10.98 -31.78 13.43
CA SER A 348 10.70 -32.82 14.42
C SER A 348 10.16 -32.27 15.75
N LYS A 349 10.44 -31.01 16.07
CA LYS A 349 10.00 -30.32 17.29
C LYS A 349 8.66 -29.59 17.11
N LEU A 350 8.08 -29.58 15.91
CA LEU A 350 6.72 -29.05 15.68
C LEU A 350 5.66 -29.81 16.50
N ALA A 351 5.89 -31.10 16.77
CA ALA A 351 5.01 -31.90 17.62
C ALA A 351 4.98 -31.40 19.07
N GLU A 352 6.10 -30.92 19.60
CA GLU A 352 6.19 -30.34 20.96
C GLU A 352 5.49 -28.98 21.04
N PHE A 353 5.41 -28.24 19.92
CA PHE A 353 4.71 -26.95 19.82
C PHE A 353 3.18 -27.07 19.96
N GLN A 354 2.60 -28.24 19.72
CA GLN A 354 1.17 -28.48 19.92
C GLN A 354 0.72 -28.20 21.37
N LYS A 355 1.59 -28.46 22.34
CA LYS A 355 1.32 -28.11 23.74
C LYS A 355 1.16 -26.59 23.89
N ILE A 356 2.01 -25.80 23.24
CA ILE A 356 1.97 -24.33 23.29
C ILE A 356 0.72 -23.79 22.61
N ILE A 357 0.30 -24.35 21.48
CA ILE A 357 -0.97 -23.98 20.81
C ILE A 357 -2.12 -24.15 21.79
N LYS A 358 -2.20 -25.31 22.46
CA LYS A 358 -3.24 -25.60 23.44
C LYS A 358 -3.23 -24.61 24.61
N CYS A 359 -2.07 -24.39 25.23
CA CYS A 359 -1.92 -23.46 26.36
C CYS A 359 -2.26 -22.01 25.97
N THR A 360 -1.94 -21.61 24.73
CA THR A 360 -2.25 -20.27 24.20
C THR A 360 -3.75 -20.08 24.01
N SER A 361 -4.43 -21.11 23.50
CA SER A 361 -5.90 -21.11 23.37
C SER A 361 -6.59 -21.07 24.74
N GLU A 362 -6.14 -21.87 25.70
CA GLU A 362 -6.68 -21.86 27.08
C GLU A 362 -6.49 -20.49 27.77
N PHE A 363 -5.37 -19.82 27.52
CA PHE A 363 -5.12 -18.47 28.01
C PHE A 363 -6.11 -17.46 27.41
N GLU A 364 -6.32 -17.43 26.09
CA GLU A 364 -7.29 -16.52 25.46
C GLU A 364 -8.73 -16.82 25.89
N ILE A 365 -9.09 -18.10 26.09
CA ILE A 365 -10.40 -18.48 26.66
C ILE A 365 -10.57 -17.88 28.06
N SER A 366 -9.54 -17.95 28.91
CA SER A 366 -9.57 -17.36 30.26
C SER A 366 -9.78 -15.83 30.20
N LEU A 367 -9.23 -15.15 29.19
CA LEU A 367 -9.44 -13.71 29.00
C LEU A 367 -10.86 -13.38 28.51
N LYS A 368 -11.45 -14.23 27.67
CA LYS A 368 -12.85 -14.11 27.23
C LYS A 368 -13.82 -14.31 28.38
N GLU A 369 -13.56 -15.28 29.28
CA GLU A 369 -14.38 -15.51 30.48
C GLU A 369 -14.41 -14.30 31.41
N MET A 370 -13.31 -13.54 31.52
CA MET A 370 -13.23 -12.29 32.28
C MET A 370 -13.78 -11.07 31.51
N MET A 371 -14.29 -11.24 30.28
CA MET A 371 -14.67 -10.16 29.34
C MET A 371 -13.53 -9.15 29.07
N PHE A 372 -12.27 -9.54 29.30
CA PHE A 372 -11.10 -8.71 29.02
C PHE A 372 -10.88 -8.56 27.52
N ILE A 373 -11.17 -9.62 26.76
CA ILE A 373 -11.31 -9.59 25.31
C ILE A 373 -12.72 -10.01 24.94
N SER A 374 -13.18 -9.57 23.77
CA SER A 374 -14.54 -9.83 23.30
C SER A 374 -14.74 -11.32 23.01
N PRO A 375 -15.79 -11.96 23.57
CA PRO A 375 -16.06 -13.38 23.35
C PRO A 375 -16.54 -13.67 21.92
N SER A 376 -17.09 -12.66 21.23
CA SER A 376 -17.67 -12.80 19.89
C SER A 376 -16.74 -12.36 18.76
N ASN A 377 -15.62 -11.70 19.08
CA ASN A 377 -14.70 -11.16 18.07
C ASN A 377 -13.48 -12.06 17.90
N ASN A 378 -13.48 -12.89 16.85
CA ASN A 378 -12.35 -13.78 16.54
C ASN A 378 -11.08 -13.02 16.10
N GLU A 379 -11.17 -11.72 15.78
CA GLU A 379 -9.98 -10.89 15.49
C GLU A 379 -9.12 -10.63 16.74
N GLU A 380 -9.70 -10.81 17.93
CA GLU A 380 -8.99 -10.64 19.20
C GLU A 380 -8.21 -11.89 19.64
N ASP A 381 -8.37 -13.03 18.94
CA ASP A 381 -7.62 -14.28 19.13
C ASP A 381 -6.22 -14.19 18.51
N ARG A 382 -5.50 -13.09 18.79
CA ARG A 382 -4.23 -12.73 18.15
C ARG A 382 -3.14 -13.76 18.40
N LEU A 383 -3.10 -14.34 19.61
CA LEU A 383 -2.10 -15.33 19.98
C LEU A 383 -2.42 -16.70 19.40
N SER A 384 -3.68 -17.14 19.42
CA SER A 384 -4.08 -18.40 18.77
C SER A 384 -3.88 -18.34 17.27
N ASN A 385 -4.27 -17.23 16.62
CA ASN A 385 -4.01 -17.01 15.19
C ASN A 385 -2.51 -17.07 14.86
N PHE A 386 -1.64 -16.55 15.73
CA PHE A 386 -0.19 -16.68 15.55
C PHE A 386 0.28 -18.13 15.73
N ALA A 387 -0.16 -18.79 16.80
CA ALA A 387 0.27 -20.14 17.16
C ALA A 387 -0.20 -21.21 16.16
N GLU A 388 -1.42 -21.07 15.62
CA GLU A 388 -1.97 -21.95 14.58
C GLU A 388 -1.22 -21.79 13.25
N ASN A 389 -0.67 -20.60 12.98
CA ASN A 389 0.17 -20.32 11.81
C ASN A 389 1.67 -20.54 12.07
N VAL A 390 2.03 -21.35 13.08
CA VAL A 390 3.44 -21.68 13.39
C VAL A 390 4.19 -22.23 12.17
N GLU A 391 3.54 -23.00 11.31
CA GLU A 391 4.16 -23.52 10.09
C GLU A 391 4.64 -22.41 9.15
N VAL A 392 3.88 -21.31 9.05
CA VAL A 392 4.25 -20.15 8.21
C VAL A 392 5.46 -19.44 8.80
N HIS A 393 5.46 -19.24 10.12
CA HIS A 393 6.58 -18.61 10.82
C HIS A 393 7.86 -19.47 10.77
N PHE A 394 7.72 -20.78 10.95
CA PHE A 394 8.79 -21.76 10.79
C PHE A 394 9.35 -21.72 9.37
N ALA A 395 8.47 -21.83 8.37
CA ALA A 395 8.85 -21.85 6.97
C ALA A 395 9.58 -20.57 6.56
N PHE A 396 9.08 -19.40 6.96
CA PHE A 396 9.72 -18.11 6.70
C PHE A 396 11.09 -17.98 7.36
N LYS A 397 11.22 -18.36 8.63
CA LYS A 397 12.50 -18.33 9.37
C LYS A 397 13.52 -19.26 8.69
N LYS A 398 13.11 -20.48 8.33
CA LYS A 398 14.00 -21.46 7.69
C LYS A 398 14.39 -21.06 6.28
N ARG A 399 13.47 -20.54 5.47
CA ARG A 399 13.77 -19.95 4.16
C ARG A 399 14.84 -18.87 4.28
N THR A 400 14.67 -17.95 5.22
CA THR A 400 15.66 -16.89 5.49
C THR A 400 17.02 -17.46 5.87
N GLU A 401 17.05 -18.51 6.70
CA GLU A 401 18.28 -19.22 7.08
C GLU A 401 18.97 -19.88 5.88
N ILE A 402 18.22 -20.60 5.04
CA ILE A 402 18.72 -21.27 3.83
C ILE A 402 19.34 -20.23 2.88
N LEU A 403 18.63 -19.14 2.59
CA LEU A 403 19.12 -18.08 1.70
C LEU A 403 20.32 -17.34 2.29
N ALA A 404 20.36 -17.12 3.60
CA ALA A 404 21.52 -16.55 4.27
C ALA A 404 22.74 -17.49 4.19
N LYS A 405 22.55 -18.81 4.35
CA LYS A 405 23.61 -19.81 4.16
C LYS A 405 24.10 -19.80 2.71
N ALA A 406 23.21 -19.87 1.72
CA ALA A 406 23.56 -19.81 0.30
C ALA A 406 24.37 -18.54 -0.02
N ARG A 407 23.88 -17.37 0.41
CA ARG A 407 24.59 -16.10 0.25
C ARG A 407 25.96 -16.11 0.91
N ASN A 408 26.09 -16.63 2.13
CA ASN A 408 27.37 -16.69 2.84
C ASN A 408 28.38 -17.64 2.16
N LEU A 409 27.92 -18.77 1.60
CA LEU A 409 28.77 -19.67 0.81
C LEU A 409 29.32 -18.96 -0.43
N LEU A 410 28.43 -18.27 -1.18
CA LEU A 410 28.81 -17.51 -2.37
C LEU A 410 29.70 -16.32 -2.01
N LEU A 411 29.43 -15.59 -0.92
CA LEU A 411 30.24 -14.47 -0.46
C LEU A 411 31.59 -14.89 0.12
N LYS A 412 31.83 -16.15 0.46
CA LYS A 412 33.20 -16.61 0.77
C LYS A 412 34.06 -16.71 -0.50
N CYS A 413 33.49 -16.93 -1.68
CA CYS A 413 34.18 -17.11 -2.98
C CYS A 413 35.50 -17.87 -2.87
N ASP A 414 35.46 -19.11 -2.38
CA ASP A 414 36.66 -19.93 -2.34
C ASP A 414 36.89 -20.62 -3.70
N PHE A 415 37.56 -19.89 -4.60
CA PHE A 415 38.07 -20.38 -5.88
C PHE A 415 39.54 -20.84 -5.77
N SER A 416 40.04 -21.11 -4.55
CA SER A 416 41.37 -21.69 -4.37
C SER A 416 41.44 -23.07 -5.02
N ILE A 417 42.62 -23.49 -5.48
CA ILE A 417 42.82 -24.76 -6.20
C ILE A 417 43.48 -25.79 -5.27
N PRO A 418 43.17 -27.09 -5.38
CA PRO A 418 43.94 -28.14 -4.71
C PRO A 418 45.40 -28.11 -5.15
N GLN A 419 46.32 -28.16 -4.20
CA GLN A 419 47.77 -28.03 -4.41
C GLN A 419 48.38 -29.09 -5.36
N GLU A 420 47.62 -30.14 -5.68
CA GLU A 420 47.95 -31.21 -6.63
C GLU A 420 48.07 -30.72 -8.08
N TYR A 421 47.34 -29.66 -8.47
CA TYR A 421 47.41 -29.12 -9.85
C TYR A 421 48.45 -28.00 -10.02
N THR A 422 48.99 -27.46 -8.92
CA THR A 422 50.01 -26.40 -8.94
C THR A 422 51.45 -26.93 -9.00
N THR A 423 51.67 -28.24 -8.86
CA THR A 423 53.02 -28.79 -8.67
C THR A 423 53.29 -30.03 -9.54
N LYS A 424 53.73 -29.78 -10.79
CA LYS A 424 54.57 -30.66 -11.66
C LYS A 424 53.97 -32.03 -12.05
N SER A 425 53.80 -32.34 -13.34
CA SER A 425 54.91 -32.66 -14.26
C SER A 425 56.14 -33.28 -13.57
N THR A 426 55.93 -34.37 -12.83
CA THR A 426 56.99 -35.36 -12.56
C THR A 426 56.35 -36.70 -12.21
N SER A 427 56.39 -37.62 -13.17
CA SER A 427 56.47 -39.08 -12.99
C SER A 427 55.90 -39.66 -11.68
N LEU A 428 54.76 -40.37 -11.75
CA LEU A 428 54.47 -41.49 -10.86
C LEU A 428 53.72 -42.58 -11.62
N LYS A 429 54.46 -43.64 -11.96
CA LYS A 429 53.92 -44.98 -12.21
C LYS A 429 53.49 -45.59 -10.86
N ASN A 430 52.36 -46.29 -10.89
CA ASN A 430 51.85 -47.33 -9.97
C ASN A 430 52.18 -47.21 -8.46
N ASP A 431 51.16 -47.09 -7.61
CA ASP A 431 50.62 -48.24 -6.85
C ASP A 431 49.37 -47.81 -6.03
N GLY A 432 48.49 -48.79 -5.76
CA GLY A 432 47.50 -48.87 -4.68
C GLY A 432 46.77 -47.63 -4.14
N MET A 433 45.47 -47.54 -4.45
CA MET A 433 44.40 -47.25 -3.49
C MET A 433 44.58 -46.02 -2.58
N ALA A 434 44.35 -44.82 -3.12
CA ALA A 434 44.06 -43.62 -2.32
C ALA A 434 42.76 -42.98 -2.81
N ILE A 435 41.64 -43.38 -2.18
CA ILE A 435 40.33 -42.74 -2.31
C ILE A 435 40.39 -41.42 -1.53
N TYR A 436 40.92 -40.39 -2.17
CA TYR A 436 40.68 -38.99 -1.80
C TYR A 436 40.17 -38.30 -3.05
N THR A 437 38.92 -38.58 -3.43
CA THR A 437 38.19 -37.76 -4.40
C THR A 437 38.11 -36.35 -3.83
N SER A 438 38.97 -35.46 -4.33
CA SER A 438 38.94 -34.04 -4.02
C SER A 438 37.50 -33.52 -4.20
N GLU A 439 36.91 -32.90 -3.16
CA GLU A 439 35.54 -32.33 -3.13
C GLU A 439 35.20 -31.38 -4.31
N LYS A 440 36.19 -31.04 -5.14
CA LYS A 440 36.13 -30.12 -6.26
C LYS A 440 36.01 -30.79 -7.64
N VAL A 441 36.22 -32.11 -7.75
CA VAL A 441 36.04 -32.83 -9.03
C VAL A 441 34.68 -33.50 -9.02
N VAL A 442 33.81 -33.10 -9.95
CA VAL A 442 32.43 -33.59 -10.08
C VAL A 442 32.22 -34.30 -11.40
N ASP A 443 31.39 -35.35 -11.38
CA ASP A 443 30.91 -36.03 -12.57
C ASP A 443 29.74 -35.25 -13.17
N LEU A 444 29.74 -35.00 -14.48
CA LEU A 444 28.61 -34.35 -15.14
C LEU A 444 27.49 -35.37 -15.38
N LEU A 445 26.25 -35.06 -14.97
CA LEU A 445 25.13 -36.01 -15.02
C LEU A 445 24.78 -36.50 -16.44
N PHE A 446 24.78 -35.60 -17.43
CA PHE A 446 24.33 -35.91 -18.79
C PHE A 446 25.45 -35.94 -19.84
N GLN A 447 26.71 -35.75 -19.42
CA GLN A 447 27.88 -35.80 -20.30
C GLN A 447 28.95 -36.71 -19.70
N SER A 448 29.62 -37.50 -20.55
CA SER A 448 30.75 -38.32 -20.10
C SER A 448 31.98 -37.45 -19.87
N GLY A 449 32.09 -36.83 -18.69
CA GLY A 449 33.18 -35.93 -18.35
C GLY A 449 33.27 -35.64 -16.86
N LYS A 450 34.50 -35.46 -16.37
CA LYS A 450 34.80 -34.94 -15.03
C LYS A 450 35.16 -33.48 -15.15
N CYS A 451 34.57 -32.66 -14.30
CA CYS A 451 34.75 -31.22 -14.30
C CYS A 451 35.30 -30.76 -12.94
N VAL A 452 36.22 -29.79 -12.95
CA VAL A 452 36.71 -29.17 -11.72
C VAL A 452 35.88 -27.93 -11.43
N VAL A 453 35.20 -27.90 -10.29
CA VAL A 453 34.31 -26.81 -9.85
C VAL A 453 34.85 -26.13 -8.60
N SER A 454 34.38 -24.90 -8.36
CA SER A 454 34.65 -24.17 -7.14
C SER A 454 33.99 -24.85 -5.94
N LYS A 455 34.57 -24.62 -4.76
CA LYS A 455 33.97 -25.09 -3.51
C LYS A 455 32.60 -24.44 -3.27
N ALA A 456 32.42 -23.20 -3.72
CA ALA A 456 31.17 -22.48 -3.58
C ALA A 456 30.03 -23.14 -4.37
N ALA A 457 30.27 -23.55 -5.63
CA ALA A 457 29.25 -24.22 -6.44
C ALA A 457 28.87 -25.60 -5.88
N SER A 458 29.86 -26.42 -5.52
CA SER A 458 29.64 -27.74 -4.90
C SER A 458 28.87 -27.64 -3.58
N GLN A 459 29.26 -26.72 -2.68
CA GLN A 459 28.57 -26.51 -1.41
C GLN A 459 27.16 -25.92 -1.57
N LEU A 460 26.97 -25.02 -2.56
CA LEU A 460 25.65 -24.48 -2.88
C LEU A 460 24.71 -25.61 -3.33
N MET A 461 25.16 -26.46 -4.26
CA MET A 461 24.34 -27.58 -4.73
C MET A 461 24.05 -28.57 -3.60
N GLY A 462 25.03 -28.85 -2.73
CA GLY A 462 24.79 -29.64 -1.52
C GLY A 462 23.71 -29.06 -0.60
N LEU A 463 23.67 -27.73 -0.41
CA LEU A 463 22.61 -27.05 0.34
C LEU A 463 21.25 -27.16 -0.36
N VAL A 464 21.22 -27.07 -1.69
CA VAL A 464 20.00 -27.26 -2.50
C VAL A 464 19.46 -28.67 -2.32
N HIS A 465 20.29 -29.71 -2.50
CA HIS A 465 19.88 -31.10 -2.28
C HIS A 465 19.36 -31.34 -0.86
N GLN A 466 20.03 -30.79 0.17
CA GLN A 466 19.55 -30.91 1.55
C GLN A 466 18.18 -30.23 1.72
N THR A 467 18.00 -29.03 1.16
CA THR A 467 16.72 -28.31 1.22
C THR A 467 15.61 -29.09 0.52
N LEU A 468 15.89 -29.73 -0.62
CA LEU A 468 14.90 -30.54 -1.34
C LEU A 468 14.56 -31.85 -0.61
N LYS A 469 15.51 -32.47 0.10
CA LYS A 469 15.19 -33.56 1.03
C LYS A 469 14.26 -33.11 2.13
N ASP A 470 14.47 -31.90 2.68
CA ASP A 470 13.59 -31.33 3.69
C ASP A 470 12.18 -31.02 3.10
N VAL A 471 12.07 -30.65 1.81
CA VAL A 471 10.78 -30.52 1.10
C VAL A 471 10.00 -31.84 1.11
N CYS A 472 10.66 -32.97 0.82
CA CYS A 472 10.01 -34.29 0.81
C CYS A 472 9.46 -34.71 2.19
N LEU A 473 10.04 -34.19 3.27
CA LEU A 473 9.66 -34.52 4.65
C LEU A 473 8.68 -33.51 5.28
N SER A 474 8.34 -32.44 4.57
CA SER A 474 7.60 -31.30 5.11
C SER A 474 6.12 -31.31 4.70
N THR A 475 5.27 -30.62 5.48
CA THR A 475 3.87 -30.37 5.10
C THR A 475 3.79 -29.48 3.87
N THR A 476 2.67 -29.52 3.12
CA THR A 476 2.47 -28.74 1.88
C THR A 476 2.88 -27.27 2.00
N ARG A 477 2.54 -26.59 3.09
CA ARG A 477 2.84 -25.16 3.27
C ARG A 477 4.35 -24.92 3.43
N VAL A 478 4.99 -25.69 4.30
CA VAL A 478 6.44 -25.58 4.57
C VAL A 478 7.25 -26.00 3.35
N ALA A 479 6.85 -27.10 2.71
CA ALA A 479 7.49 -27.65 1.53
C ALA A 479 7.50 -26.64 0.36
N LEU A 480 6.43 -25.84 0.20
CA LEU A 480 6.38 -24.81 -0.84
C LEU A 480 7.43 -23.73 -0.63
N GLU A 481 7.57 -23.23 0.60
CA GLU A 481 8.57 -22.23 0.95
C GLU A 481 10.00 -22.76 0.80
N PHE A 482 10.25 -24.03 1.16
CA PHE A 482 11.57 -24.64 1.01
C PHE A 482 11.92 -24.89 -0.45
N TYR A 483 10.94 -25.33 -1.25
CA TYR A 483 11.10 -25.48 -2.69
C TYR A 483 11.45 -24.13 -3.36
N GLN A 484 10.76 -23.05 -2.97
CA GLN A 484 11.09 -21.70 -3.44
C GLN A 484 12.47 -21.26 -2.96
N ALA A 485 12.83 -21.53 -1.69
CA ALA A 485 14.14 -21.22 -1.15
C ALA A 485 15.28 -21.94 -1.89
N ALA A 486 15.08 -23.20 -2.31
CA ALA A 486 16.04 -23.96 -3.09
C ALA A 486 16.25 -23.34 -4.48
N ARG A 487 15.16 -22.93 -5.15
CA ARG A 487 15.24 -22.20 -6.44
C ARG A 487 15.95 -20.87 -6.30
N ASP A 488 15.58 -20.08 -5.31
CA ASP A 488 16.21 -18.79 -5.03
C ASP A 488 17.69 -18.95 -4.68
N ALA A 489 18.08 -20.00 -3.95
CA ALA A 489 19.47 -20.30 -3.64
C ALA A 489 20.31 -20.56 -4.91
N ILE A 490 19.75 -21.26 -5.90
CA ILE A 490 20.39 -21.47 -7.20
C ILE A 490 20.58 -20.11 -7.90
N LEU A 491 19.51 -19.30 -8.00
CA LEU A 491 19.53 -18.01 -8.67
C LEU A 491 20.48 -16.99 -7.99
N LEU A 492 20.74 -17.13 -6.69
CA LEU A 492 21.74 -16.33 -6.00
C LEU A 492 23.14 -16.48 -6.58
N TYR A 493 23.51 -17.65 -7.16
CA TYR A 493 24.80 -17.80 -7.82
C TYR A 493 24.92 -16.82 -8.99
N GLU A 494 23.94 -16.83 -9.89
CA GLU A 494 23.86 -15.96 -11.06
C GLU A 494 23.88 -14.47 -10.68
N ALA A 495 23.22 -14.10 -9.58
CA ALA A 495 23.19 -12.71 -9.13
C ALA A 495 24.47 -12.23 -8.43
N VAL A 496 25.18 -13.12 -7.72
CA VAL A 496 26.29 -12.74 -6.83
C VAL A 496 27.66 -12.93 -7.48
N ILE A 497 27.89 -14.07 -8.13
CA ILE A 497 29.24 -14.47 -8.56
C ILE A 497 29.78 -13.60 -9.71
N PRO A 498 29.02 -13.34 -10.80
CA PRO A 498 29.49 -12.49 -11.89
C PRO A 498 29.89 -11.08 -11.43
N VAL A 499 29.09 -10.47 -10.54
CA VAL A 499 29.35 -9.13 -10.00
C VAL A 499 30.59 -9.15 -9.10
N LYS A 500 30.73 -10.17 -8.26
CA LYS A 500 31.84 -10.24 -7.31
C LYS A 500 33.19 -10.54 -7.98
N LEU A 501 33.19 -11.25 -9.10
CA LEU A 501 34.39 -11.70 -9.80
C LEU A 501 34.61 -10.99 -11.15
N GLU A 502 33.95 -9.85 -11.37
CA GLU A 502 34.01 -9.09 -12.61
C GLU A 502 35.46 -8.78 -13.03
N ARG A 503 36.31 -8.33 -12.09
CA ARG A 503 37.73 -8.04 -12.38
C ARG A 503 38.52 -9.26 -12.82
N GLN A 504 38.17 -10.45 -12.33
CA GLN A 504 38.78 -11.69 -12.75
C GLN A 504 38.30 -12.10 -14.14
N LEU A 505 37.07 -11.73 -14.54
CA LEU A 505 36.59 -11.98 -15.90
C LEU A 505 37.29 -11.10 -16.95
N ASP A 506 37.91 -10.00 -16.56
CA ASP A 506 38.68 -9.10 -17.45
C ASP A 506 40.10 -9.60 -17.76
N GLY A 507 40.58 -10.64 -17.07
CA GLY A 507 41.93 -11.17 -17.25
C GLY A 507 41.97 -12.67 -17.52
N ILE A 508 43.06 -13.13 -18.14
CA ILE A 508 43.33 -14.56 -18.35
C ILE A 508 43.79 -15.17 -17.02
N ASN A 509 42.89 -15.87 -16.33
CA ASN A 509 43.17 -16.55 -15.07
C ASN A 509 42.30 -17.80 -14.87
N GLN A 510 42.65 -18.60 -13.87
CA GLN A 510 41.98 -19.86 -13.54
C GLN A 510 40.56 -19.66 -12.99
N VAL A 511 40.28 -18.53 -12.35
CA VAL A 511 38.97 -18.26 -11.73
C VAL A 511 37.89 -18.17 -12.80
N ALA A 512 38.15 -17.51 -13.92
CA ALA A 512 37.20 -17.43 -15.03
C ALA A 512 36.87 -18.81 -15.63
N VAL A 513 37.86 -19.69 -15.74
CA VAL A 513 37.67 -21.08 -16.20
C VAL A 513 36.84 -21.90 -15.22
N LEU A 514 37.10 -21.74 -13.91
CA LEU A 514 36.28 -22.38 -12.87
C LEU A 514 34.84 -21.87 -12.88
N MET A 515 34.60 -20.59 -13.16
CA MET A 515 33.24 -20.06 -13.30
C MET A 515 32.50 -20.67 -14.50
N HIS A 516 33.17 -20.87 -15.64
CA HIS A 516 32.60 -21.61 -16.77
C HIS A 516 32.19 -23.03 -16.35
N ASN A 517 33.10 -23.73 -15.67
CA ASN A 517 32.89 -25.09 -15.18
C ASN A 517 31.76 -25.19 -14.15
N ASP A 518 31.69 -24.24 -13.20
CA ASP A 518 30.61 -24.15 -12.22
C ASP A 518 29.27 -24.02 -12.91
N CYS A 519 29.14 -23.09 -13.87
CA CYS A 519 27.90 -22.86 -14.60
C CYS A 519 27.50 -24.07 -15.42
N LEU A 520 28.46 -24.75 -16.05
CA LEU A 520 28.22 -26.01 -16.76
C LEU A 520 27.72 -27.09 -15.80
N TYR A 521 28.41 -27.32 -14.67
CA TYR A 521 28.01 -28.27 -13.64
C TYR A 521 26.60 -27.99 -13.11
N LEU A 522 26.35 -26.76 -12.64
CA LEU A 522 25.05 -26.34 -12.11
C LEU A 522 23.94 -26.55 -13.14
N SER A 523 24.17 -26.24 -14.42
CA SER A 523 23.16 -26.45 -15.46
C SER A 523 22.73 -27.92 -15.59
N GLN A 524 23.67 -28.86 -15.43
CA GLN A 524 23.38 -30.29 -15.50
C GLN A 524 22.68 -30.77 -14.23
N GLU A 525 23.17 -30.41 -13.05
CA GLU A 525 22.55 -30.79 -11.77
C GLU A 525 21.11 -30.32 -11.67
N ILE A 526 20.83 -29.08 -12.07
CA ILE A 526 19.49 -28.48 -12.07
C ILE A 526 18.49 -29.32 -12.89
N LEU A 527 18.92 -29.88 -14.02
CA LEU A 527 18.09 -30.77 -14.84
C LEU A 527 17.80 -32.10 -14.13
N GLY A 528 18.72 -32.58 -13.28
CA GLY A 528 18.57 -33.79 -12.48
C GLY A 528 17.64 -33.64 -11.28
N LEU A 529 17.53 -32.44 -10.68
CA LEU A 529 16.77 -32.22 -9.44
C LEU A 529 15.30 -32.67 -9.52
N ALA A 530 14.63 -32.39 -10.64
CA ALA A 530 13.25 -32.79 -10.83
C ALA A 530 13.10 -34.31 -10.97
N PHE A 531 14.10 -35.00 -11.53
CA PHE A 531 14.08 -36.45 -11.65
C PHE A 531 14.32 -37.14 -10.29
N GLU A 532 15.19 -36.58 -9.46
CA GLU A 532 15.56 -37.16 -8.16
C GLU A 532 14.48 -36.99 -7.08
N TYR A 533 13.84 -35.81 -6.99
CA TYR A 533 13.00 -35.48 -5.82
C TYR A 533 11.49 -35.39 -6.11
N ARG A 534 11.06 -35.17 -7.36
CA ARG A 534 9.67 -34.82 -7.66
C ARG A 534 8.66 -35.89 -7.26
N SER A 535 9.04 -37.18 -7.30
CA SER A 535 8.16 -38.28 -6.88
C SER A 535 7.75 -38.19 -5.41
N ASP A 536 8.65 -37.66 -4.59
CA ASP A 536 8.56 -37.67 -3.13
C ASP A 536 8.04 -36.34 -2.57
N PHE A 537 7.76 -35.36 -3.45
CA PHE A 537 7.14 -34.10 -3.05
C PHE A 537 5.66 -34.26 -2.68
N PRO A 538 5.14 -33.42 -1.77
CA PRO A 538 3.70 -33.34 -1.50
C PRO A 538 2.88 -33.11 -2.78
N ASP A 539 1.71 -33.75 -2.87
CA ASP A 539 0.89 -33.82 -4.10
C ASP A 539 0.63 -32.44 -4.75
N SER A 540 0.35 -31.42 -3.92
CA SER A 540 0.09 -30.04 -4.32
C SER A 540 1.29 -29.35 -5.01
N ILE A 541 2.51 -29.69 -4.60
CA ILE A 541 3.75 -29.11 -5.14
C ILE A 541 4.22 -29.91 -6.34
N ARG A 542 4.02 -31.23 -6.32
CA ARG A 542 4.50 -32.15 -7.36
C ARG A 542 4.07 -31.75 -8.77
N GLU A 543 2.89 -31.17 -8.96
CA GLU A 543 2.40 -30.73 -10.27
C GLU A 543 3.08 -29.43 -10.74
N HIS A 544 3.45 -28.56 -9.81
CA HIS A 544 3.96 -27.20 -10.07
C HIS A 544 5.50 -27.10 -9.99
N ALA A 545 6.16 -28.11 -9.44
CA ALA A 545 7.61 -28.10 -9.27
C ALA A 545 8.35 -28.22 -10.61
N VAL A 546 9.05 -27.16 -10.99
CA VAL A 546 9.94 -27.09 -12.16
C VAL A 546 11.34 -26.63 -11.72
N PHE A 547 12.39 -27.16 -12.35
CA PHE A 547 13.78 -26.70 -12.21
C PHE A 547 14.45 -26.47 -13.57
N ALA A 548 14.02 -27.22 -14.59
CA ALA A 548 14.56 -27.18 -15.95
C ALA A 548 14.48 -25.79 -16.61
N ASP A 549 13.64 -24.89 -16.12
CA ASP A 549 13.57 -23.49 -16.55
C ASP A 549 14.84 -22.68 -16.22
N MET A 550 15.57 -23.06 -15.17
CA MET A 550 16.78 -22.35 -14.74
C MET A 550 18.05 -22.86 -15.45
N ALA A 551 18.11 -24.12 -15.84
CA ALA A 551 19.30 -24.74 -16.44
C ALA A 551 19.83 -24.00 -17.70
N PRO A 552 18.99 -23.53 -18.65
CA PRO A 552 19.46 -22.78 -19.81
C PRO A 552 20.22 -21.50 -19.45
N ARG A 553 19.86 -20.83 -18.34
CA ARG A 553 20.52 -19.59 -17.90
C ARG A 553 21.97 -19.84 -17.53
N PHE A 554 22.22 -20.91 -16.77
CA PHE A 554 23.57 -21.31 -16.38
C PHE A 554 24.37 -21.82 -17.58
N ARG A 555 23.75 -22.55 -18.51
CA ARG A 555 24.43 -22.99 -19.74
C ARG A 555 24.88 -21.80 -20.60
N LEU A 556 24.00 -20.80 -20.79
CA LEU A 556 24.35 -19.57 -21.52
C LEU A 556 25.48 -18.82 -20.82
N MET A 557 25.42 -18.69 -19.49
CA MET A 557 26.49 -18.05 -18.72
C MET A 557 27.84 -18.78 -18.88
N ALA A 558 27.84 -20.11 -18.90
CA ALA A 558 29.05 -20.88 -19.16
C ALA A 558 29.63 -20.57 -20.56
N GLU A 559 28.78 -20.56 -21.58
CA GLU A 559 29.16 -20.25 -22.97
C GLU A 559 29.72 -18.82 -23.09
N GLU A 560 29.05 -17.83 -22.51
CA GLU A 560 29.46 -16.42 -22.50
C GLU A 560 30.80 -16.19 -21.81
N ILE A 561 31.02 -16.81 -20.64
CA ILE A 561 32.28 -16.69 -19.91
C ILE A 561 33.44 -17.26 -20.74
N LEU A 562 33.28 -18.43 -21.33
CA LEU A 562 34.32 -19.04 -22.16
C LEU A 562 34.60 -18.21 -23.41
N GLN A 563 33.56 -17.73 -24.08
CA GLN A 563 33.70 -16.87 -25.26
C GLN A 563 34.44 -15.57 -24.92
N ARG A 564 34.10 -14.93 -23.79
CA ARG A 564 34.82 -13.73 -23.31
C ARG A 564 36.29 -14.02 -23.05
N GLN A 565 36.62 -15.15 -22.42
CA GLN A 565 38.01 -15.55 -22.19
C GLN A 565 38.76 -15.78 -23.52
N MET A 566 38.14 -16.45 -24.50
CA MET A 566 38.73 -16.62 -25.83
C MET A 566 38.99 -15.29 -26.54
N GLN A 567 38.05 -14.35 -26.46
CA GLN A 567 38.20 -13.02 -27.06
C GLN A 567 39.34 -12.23 -26.41
N LEU A 568 39.49 -12.28 -25.08
CA LEU A 568 40.61 -11.65 -24.37
C LEU A 568 41.96 -12.25 -24.80
N VAL A 569 42.04 -13.58 -24.92
CA VAL A 569 43.25 -14.25 -25.40
C VAL A 569 43.58 -13.82 -26.82
N ILE A 570 42.62 -13.85 -27.73
CA ILE A 570 42.81 -13.45 -29.13
C ILE A 570 43.22 -11.97 -29.23
N PHE A 571 42.63 -11.10 -28.42
CA PHE A 571 42.99 -9.68 -28.37
C PHE A 571 44.45 -9.49 -27.95
N ASN A 572 44.87 -10.08 -26.83
CA ASN A 572 46.25 -9.99 -26.35
C ASN A 572 47.26 -10.56 -27.36
N LEU A 573 46.89 -11.63 -28.07
CA LEU A 573 47.74 -12.22 -29.11
C LEU A 573 47.88 -11.31 -30.33
N ARG A 574 46.81 -10.59 -30.71
CA ARG A 574 46.89 -9.60 -31.79
C ARG A 574 47.78 -8.43 -31.41
N GLU A 575 47.64 -7.89 -30.19
CA GLU A 575 48.54 -6.84 -29.69
C GLU A 575 50.01 -7.30 -29.66
N ALA A 576 50.26 -8.55 -29.28
CA ALA A 576 51.60 -9.13 -29.31
C ALA A 576 52.15 -9.22 -30.76
N ILE A 577 51.31 -9.62 -31.73
CA ILE A 577 51.70 -9.67 -33.15
C ILE A 577 51.94 -8.28 -33.73
N ASP A 578 51.17 -7.27 -33.32
CA ASP A 578 51.33 -5.89 -33.81
C ASP A 578 52.72 -5.31 -33.48
N GLY A 579 53.41 -5.81 -32.45
CA GLY A 579 54.80 -5.48 -32.14
C GLY A 579 55.82 -5.89 -33.22
N ALA A 580 55.44 -6.78 -34.15
CA ALA A 580 56.26 -7.20 -35.28
C ALA A 580 56.19 -6.21 -36.46
N ASP A 581 55.36 -5.17 -36.38
CA ASP A 581 55.18 -4.14 -37.42
C ASP A 581 54.94 -4.74 -38.81
N GLY A 582 54.05 -5.75 -38.87
CA GLY A 582 53.72 -6.47 -40.10
C GLY A 582 54.84 -7.36 -40.65
N PHE A 583 55.89 -7.65 -39.87
CA PHE A 583 57.07 -8.43 -40.29
C PHE A 583 57.88 -7.80 -41.44
N GLN A 584 57.80 -6.48 -41.58
CA GLN A 584 58.51 -5.75 -42.63
C GLN A 584 59.99 -5.54 -42.32
N ASN A 585 60.82 -5.46 -43.37
CA ASN A 585 62.24 -5.14 -43.33
C ASN A 585 63.07 -6.06 -42.40
N THR A 586 62.71 -7.34 -42.29
CA THR A 586 63.39 -8.28 -41.35
C THR A 586 64.82 -8.64 -41.77
N HIS A 587 65.28 -8.22 -42.95
CA HIS A 587 66.71 -8.23 -43.31
C HIS A 587 67.56 -7.29 -42.42
N GLN A 588 66.93 -6.32 -41.75
CA GLN A 588 67.57 -5.45 -40.77
C GLN A 588 67.50 -6.09 -39.37
N MET A 589 68.64 -6.16 -38.68
CA MET A 589 68.75 -6.85 -37.39
C MET A 589 67.76 -6.33 -36.34
N HIS A 590 67.50 -5.03 -36.29
CA HIS A 590 66.60 -4.43 -35.30
C HIS A 590 65.13 -4.88 -35.51
N GLN A 591 64.66 -4.89 -36.76
CA GLN A 591 63.32 -5.34 -37.12
C GLN A 591 63.17 -6.85 -36.94
N PHE A 592 64.20 -7.63 -37.29
CA PHE A 592 64.24 -9.06 -36.98
C PHE A 592 64.11 -9.34 -35.48
N GLU A 593 64.87 -8.62 -34.64
CA GLU A 593 64.78 -8.75 -33.18
C GLU A 593 63.40 -8.36 -32.64
N SER A 594 62.77 -7.31 -33.20
CA SER A 594 61.40 -6.91 -32.85
C SER A 594 60.35 -7.97 -33.22
N ALA A 595 60.42 -8.51 -34.44
CA ALA A 595 59.53 -9.57 -34.90
C ALA A 595 59.73 -10.87 -34.11
N LYS A 596 60.98 -11.23 -33.80
CA LYS A 596 61.31 -12.37 -32.94
C LYS A 596 60.74 -12.18 -31.53
N PHE A 597 60.93 -11.02 -30.92
CA PHE A 597 60.39 -10.71 -29.61
C PHE A 597 58.85 -10.80 -29.57
N SER A 598 58.19 -10.36 -30.65
CA SER A 598 56.75 -10.45 -30.82
C SER A 598 56.26 -11.91 -30.91
N ILE A 599 56.98 -12.77 -31.65
CA ILE A 599 56.74 -14.22 -31.65
C ILE A 599 56.95 -14.84 -30.27
N ASP A 600 58.02 -14.47 -29.57
CA ASP A 600 58.29 -14.96 -28.21
C ASP A 600 57.15 -14.56 -27.24
N GLN A 601 56.57 -13.35 -27.39
CA GLN A 601 55.37 -12.94 -26.64
C GLN A 601 54.13 -13.76 -27.00
N VAL A 602 53.89 -14.03 -28.28
CA VAL A 602 52.78 -14.89 -28.74
C VAL A 602 52.89 -16.28 -28.13
N VAL A 603 54.07 -16.89 -28.20
CA VAL A 603 54.36 -18.20 -27.59
C VAL A 603 54.10 -18.16 -26.08
N PHE A 604 54.61 -17.13 -25.39
CA PHE A 604 54.42 -16.98 -23.95
C PHE A 604 52.94 -16.87 -23.54
N VAL A 605 52.14 -16.09 -24.28
CA VAL A 605 50.69 -15.98 -24.02
C VAL A 605 49.98 -17.31 -24.26
N LEU A 606 50.31 -18.02 -25.34
CA LEU A 606 49.73 -19.33 -25.65
C LEU A 606 50.10 -20.39 -24.60
N GLU A 607 51.34 -20.43 -24.13
CA GLU A 607 51.78 -21.32 -23.06
C GLU A 607 51.06 -21.02 -21.74
N LYS A 608 50.92 -19.73 -21.40
CA LYS A 608 50.16 -19.31 -20.21
C LYS A 608 48.71 -19.80 -20.29
N VAL A 609 48.06 -19.65 -21.44
CA VAL A 609 46.68 -20.11 -21.65
C VAL A 609 46.60 -21.63 -21.56
N HIS A 610 47.52 -22.36 -22.18
CA HIS A 610 47.61 -23.81 -22.10
C HIS A 610 47.67 -24.32 -20.65
N ILE A 611 48.55 -23.75 -19.83
CA ILE A 611 48.71 -24.10 -18.40
C ILE A 611 47.43 -23.82 -17.60
N ILE A 612 46.68 -22.77 -17.96
CA ILE A 612 45.45 -22.37 -17.25
C ILE A 612 44.24 -23.17 -17.73
N TRP A 613 44.15 -23.55 -19.00
CA TRP A 613 42.95 -24.14 -19.59
C TRP A 613 42.97 -25.67 -19.61
N GLU A 614 44.09 -26.30 -19.97
CA GLU A 614 44.19 -27.76 -20.14
C GLU A 614 43.80 -28.55 -18.86
N PRO A 615 44.23 -28.16 -17.65
CA PRO A 615 43.92 -28.94 -16.45
C PRO A 615 42.46 -28.85 -15.98
N PHE A 616 41.74 -27.81 -16.41
CA PHE A 616 40.43 -27.46 -15.84
C PHE A 616 39.28 -27.64 -16.82
N LEU A 617 39.46 -27.31 -18.10
CA LEU A 617 38.41 -27.46 -19.10
C LEU A 617 38.22 -28.93 -19.48
N LEU A 618 37.00 -29.28 -19.88
CA LEU A 618 36.74 -30.57 -20.51
C LEU A 618 37.64 -30.74 -21.75
N PRO A 619 38.16 -31.95 -22.02
CA PRO A 619 39.11 -32.15 -23.13
C PRO A 619 38.60 -31.69 -24.49
N SER A 620 37.33 -31.89 -24.81
CA SER A 620 36.72 -31.42 -26.06
C SER A 620 36.60 -29.90 -26.11
N THR A 621 36.18 -29.27 -25.00
CA THR A 621 36.10 -27.81 -24.85
C THR A 621 37.47 -27.16 -24.95
N TYR A 622 38.48 -27.70 -24.26
CA TYR A 622 39.86 -27.22 -24.34
C TYR A 622 40.39 -27.31 -25.77
N LYS A 623 40.28 -28.49 -26.41
CA LYS A 623 40.75 -28.70 -27.79
C LYS A 623 40.12 -27.71 -28.75
N ARG A 624 38.78 -27.58 -28.73
CA ARG A 624 38.05 -26.66 -29.61
C ARG A 624 38.47 -25.21 -29.38
N SER A 625 38.52 -24.77 -28.13
CA SER A 625 38.85 -23.39 -27.76
C SER A 625 40.28 -23.04 -28.15
N MET A 626 41.24 -23.94 -27.89
CA MET A 626 42.64 -23.71 -28.21
C MET A 626 42.91 -23.72 -29.71
N CYS A 627 42.26 -24.62 -30.47
CA CYS A 627 42.34 -24.61 -31.94
C CYS A 627 41.82 -23.29 -32.54
N MET A 628 40.71 -22.74 -32.03
CA MET A 628 40.20 -21.44 -32.51
C MET A 628 41.18 -20.29 -32.21
N VAL A 629 41.85 -20.31 -31.06
CA VAL A 629 42.89 -19.33 -30.73
C VAL A 629 44.09 -19.47 -31.69
N LEU A 630 44.59 -20.69 -31.89
CA LEU A 630 45.70 -20.98 -32.80
C LEU A 630 45.39 -20.58 -34.25
N GLU A 631 44.16 -20.84 -34.72
CA GLU A 631 43.71 -20.43 -36.05
C GLU A 631 43.78 -18.90 -36.20
N SER A 632 43.35 -18.14 -35.19
CA SER A 632 43.46 -16.68 -35.23
C SER A 632 44.92 -16.21 -35.29
N VAL A 633 45.85 -16.89 -34.63
CA VAL A 633 47.28 -16.53 -34.63
C VAL A 633 47.92 -16.87 -35.97
N PHE A 634 47.82 -18.12 -36.42
CA PHE A 634 48.43 -18.54 -37.68
C PHE A 634 47.82 -17.83 -38.88
N SER A 635 46.50 -17.61 -38.90
CA SER A 635 45.86 -16.86 -39.97
C SER A 635 46.38 -15.42 -40.04
N ARG A 636 46.56 -14.75 -38.90
CA ARG A 636 47.07 -13.38 -38.84
C ARG A 636 48.51 -13.29 -39.33
N ILE A 637 49.41 -14.10 -38.78
CA ILE A 637 50.83 -14.09 -39.16
C ILE A 637 51.00 -14.44 -40.65
N THR A 638 50.29 -15.46 -41.14
CA THR A 638 50.34 -15.85 -42.55
C THR A 638 49.90 -14.71 -43.46
N LYS A 639 48.81 -14.01 -43.11
CA LYS A 639 48.33 -12.86 -43.89
C LYS A 639 49.32 -11.70 -43.88
N ASP A 640 49.87 -11.36 -42.72
CA ASP A 640 50.80 -10.24 -42.61
C ASP A 640 52.06 -10.47 -43.45
N ILE A 641 52.58 -11.70 -43.48
CA ILE A 641 53.74 -12.06 -44.32
C ILE A 641 53.37 -12.08 -45.81
N LEU A 642 52.19 -12.59 -46.18
CA LEU A 642 51.75 -12.63 -47.59
C LEU A 642 51.47 -11.24 -48.19
N LEU A 643 51.19 -10.24 -47.34
CA LEU A 643 50.94 -8.85 -47.74
C LEU A 643 52.23 -8.01 -47.91
N LEU A 644 53.41 -8.62 -47.73
CA LEU A 644 54.68 -7.94 -47.90
C LEU A 644 55.02 -7.76 -49.39
N ASP A 645 55.37 -6.53 -49.76
CA ASP A 645 55.87 -6.18 -51.10
C ASP A 645 57.41 -6.09 -51.09
N ASP A 646 58.04 -6.37 -52.24
CA ASP A 646 59.49 -6.17 -52.48
C ASP A 646 60.43 -6.82 -51.43
N LEU A 647 60.32 -8.13 -51.27
CA LEU A 647 61.12 -8.92 -50.33
C LEU A 647 62.55 -9.17 -50.85
N ALA A 648 63.55 -8.80 -50.06
CA ALA A 648 64.93 -9.18 -50.33
C ALA A 648 65.18 -10.67 -50.04
N ALA A 649 66.14 -11.30 -50.73
CA ALA A 649 66.48 -12.71 -50.50
C ALA A 649 66.95 -13.01 -49.07
N GLU A 650 67.61 -12.06 -48.40
CA GLU A 650 67.95 -12.21 -46.98
C GLU A 650 66.70 -12.14 -46.11
N GLU A 651 65.72 -11.31 -46.49
CA GLU A 651 64.46 -11.15 -45.75
C GLU A 651 63.61 -12.42 -45.79
N THR A 652 63.55 -13.11 -46.94
CA THR A 652 62.81 -14.39 -47.03
C THR A 652 63.40 -15.46 -46.12
N LEU A 653 64.72 -15.53 -46.00
CA LEU A 653 65.41 -16.42 -45.06
C LEU A 653 65.13 -16.08 -43.59
N GLN A 654 65.12 -14.78 -43.26
CA GLN A 654 64.81 -14.34 -41.89
C GLN A 654 63.34 -14.62 -41.53
N LEU A 655 62.39 -14.35 -42.42
CA LEU A 655 60.97 -14.69 -42.24
C LEU A 655 60.75 -16.19 -42.08
N GLN A 656 61.40 -17.02 -42.90
CA GLN A 656 61.36 -18.47 -42.78
C GLN A 656 61.84 -18.91 -41.39
N ARG A 657 62.97 -18.35 -40.93
CA ARG A 657 63.53 -18.65 -39.61
C ARG A 657 62.56 -18.28 -38.49
N LEU A 658 61.87 -17.14 -38.59
CA LEU A 658 60.86 -16.72 -37.60
C LEU A 658 59.69 -17.71 -37.54
N ILE A 659 59.16 -18.15 -38.69
CA ILE A 659 58.08 -19.15 -38.73
C ILE A 659 58.53 -20.47 -38.11
N LEU A 660 59.72 -20.96 -38.47
CA LEU A 660 60.25 -22.21 -37.93
C LEU A 660 60.46 -22.15 -36.41
N LEU A 661 61.02 -21.04 -35.89
CA LEU A 661 61.17 -20.82 -34.45
C LEU A 661 59.83 -20.86 -33.70
N MET A 662 58.80 -20.21 -34.26
CA MET A 662 57.45 -20.25 -33.69
C MET A 662 56.89 -21.68 -33.67
N LEU A 663 57.00 -22.42 -34.78
CA LEU A 663 56.49 -23.79 -34.88
C LEU A 663 57.23 -24.77 -33.96
N GLU A 664 58.54 -24.62 -33.81
CA GLU A 664 59.35 -25.40 -32.88
C GLU A 664 58.91 -25.16 -31.44
N ASN A 665 58.74 -23.89 -31.03
CA ASN A 665 58.30 -23.53 -29.69
C ASN A 665 56.88 -24.02 -29.38
N LEU A 666 55.97 -24.02 -30.37
CA LEU A 666 54.59 -24.48 -30.20
C LEU A 666 54.41 -26.01 -30.35
N SER A 667 55.48 -26.75 -30.66
CA SER A 667 55.41 -28.19 -30.93
C SER A 667 54.83 -29.01 -29.76
N SER A 668 55.17 -28.66 -28.52
CA SER A 668 54.67 -29.32 -27.30
C SER A 668 53.14 -29.19 -27.17
N LEU A 669 52.62 -27.99 -27.41
CA LEU A 669 51.21 -27.64 -27.36
C LEU A 669 50.43 -28.36 -28.47
N LEU A 670 50.94 -28.33 -29.71
CA LEU A 670 50.33 -29.05 -30.84
C LEU A 670 50.28 -30.57 -30.60
N ASN A 671 51.33 -31.14 -30.00
CA ASN A 671 51.38 -32.55 -29.62
C ASN A 671 50.37 -32.88 -28.50
N SER A 672 50.22 -32.01 -27.48
CA SER A 672 49.19 -32.16 -26.45
C SER A 672 47.79 -32.26 -27.09
N LEU A 673 47.44 -31.31 -27.97
CA LEU A 673 46.15 -31.28 -28.65
C LEU A 673 45.90 -32.53 -29.51
N THR A 674 46.95 -33.08 -30.14
CA THR A 674 46.84 -34.29 -30.97
C THR A 674 46.58 -35.52 -30.12
N SER A 675 47.17 -35.58 -28.92
CA SER A 675 47.04 -36.71 -28.00
C SER A 675 45.62 -36.90 -27.45
N ILE A 676 44.83 -35.81 -27.38
CA ILE A 676 43.44 -35.82 -26.88
C ILE A 676 42.53 -36.72 -27.76
N ASN A 677 42.83 -36.83 -29.06
CA ASN A 677 42.06 -37.62 -30.03
C ASN A 677 42.04 -39.14 -29.72
N SER A 678 42.99 -39.63 -28.92
CA SER A 678 43.18 -41.07 -28.68
C SER A 678 42.40 -41.65 -27.49
N LYS A 679 41.79 -40.81 -26.64
CA LYS A 679 41.30 -41.24 -25.30
C LYS A 679 39.77 -41.30 -25.11
N GLY A 680 38.93 -40.91 -26.09
CA GLY A 680 37.47 -40.81 -25.91
C GLY A 680 36.63 -41.56 -26.94
N LYS A 681 35.55 -42.24 -26.50
CA LYS A 681 34.72 -43.13 -27.34
C LYS A 681 33.50 -42.49 -28.04
N SER A 682 33.08 -41.25 -27.79
CA SER A 682 31.72 -40.85 -28.22
C SER A 682 31.42 -39.40 -28.67
N GLU A 683 32.39 -38.51 -28.93
CA GLU A 683 32.08 -37.20 -29.53
C GLU A 683 32.73 -37.02 -30.90
N ASP A 684 31.92 -36.66 -31.90
CA ASP A 684 32.33 -36.48 -33.31
C ASP A 684 33.39 -35.36 -33.47
N ASP A 685 33.33 -34.32 -32.62
CA ASP A 685 34.28 -33.21 -32.60
C ASP A 685 35.66 -33.58 -32.03
N LEU A 686 35.75 -34.61 -31.18
CA LEU A 686 37.04 -35.08 -30.65
C LEU A 686 37.89 -35.74 -31.74
N ARG A 687 37.27 -36.27 -32.82
CA ARG A 687 37.98 -37.04 -33.84
C ARG A 687 38.53 -36.21 -35.00
N ARG A 688 38.12 -34.95 -35.14
CA ARG A 688 38.64 -34.07 -36.19
C ARG A 688 40.15 -33.87 -36.01
N PRO A 689 40.97 -34.12 -37.05
CA PRO A 689 42.38 -33.74 -37.08
C PRO A 689 42.57 -32.26 -36.73
N ILE A 690 43.73 -31.91 -36.17
CA ILE A 690 44.06 -30.51 -35.89
C ILE A 690 44.08 -29.69 -37.18
N ASP A 691 44.58 -30.26 -38.28
CA ASP A 691 44.69 -29.56 -39.56
C ASP A 691 43.31 -29.14 -40.12
N ASP A 692 42.23 -29.88 -39.80
CA ASP A 692 40.86 -29.49 -40.16
C ASP A 692 40.30 -28.36 -39.28
N LEU A 693 40.73 -28.31 -38.02
CA LEU A 693 40.30 -27.30 -37.04
C LEU A 693 41.14 -26.02 -37.11
N VAL A 694 42.35 -26.11 -37.66
CA VAL A 694 43.31 -25.02 -37.81
C VAL A 694 43.88 -25.03 -39.24
N PRO A 695 43.08 -24.70 -40.27
CA PRO A 695 43.55 -24.70 -41.66
C PRO A 695 44.81 -23.84 -41.89
N SER A 696 44.93 -22.73 -41.16
CA SER A 696 46.09 -21.84 -41.27
C SER A 696 47.40 -22.47 -40.78
N LEU A 697 47.36 -23.56 -40.01
CA LEU A 697 48.56 -24.31 -39.60
C LEU A 697 49.21 -25.02 -40.79
N CYS A 698 48.41 -25.61 -41.69
CA CYS A 698 48.93 -26.21 -42.91
C CYS A 698 49.53 -25.14 -43.82
N LYS A 699 48.80 -24.02 -43.97
CA LYS A 699 49.21 -22.87 -44.79
C LYS A 699 50.54 -22.27 -44.34
N ILE A 700 50.72 -22.02 -43.04
CA ILE A 700 51.95 -21.39 -42.51
C ILE A 700 53.17 -22.32 -42.60
N ARG A 701 53.00 -23.63 -42.43
CA ARG A 701 54.07 -24.62 -42.66
C ARG A 701 54.52 -24.58 -44.13
N LYS A 702 53.56 -24.54 -45.06
CA LYS A 702 53.86 -24.47 -46.49
C LYS A 702 54.46 -23.11 -46.88
N LEU A 703 54.04 -22.01 -46.25
CA LEU A 703 54.65 -20.69 -46.43
C LEU A 703 56.14 -20.70 -46.06
N ALA A 704 56.52 -21.36 -44.95
CA ALA A 704 57.93 -21.50 -44.58
C ALA A 704 58.75 -22.23 -45.66
N GLU A 705 58.18 -23.24 -46.32
CA GLU A 705 58.83 -23.91 -47.46
C GLU A 705 58.93 -22.98 -48.68
N LEU A 706 57.87 -22.22 -48.99
CA LEU A 706 57.80 -21.32 -50.14
C LEU A 706 58.87 -20.22 -50.10
N LEU A 707 59.21 -19.70 -48.91
CA LEU A 707 60.20 -18.63 -48.73
C LEU A 707 61.64 -19.01 -49.14
N ASP A 708 61.96 -20.30 -49.24
CA ASP A 708 63.25 -20.83 -49.70
C ASP A 708 63.13 -21.65 -51.00
N MET A 709 61.96 -21.63 -51.64
CA MET A 709 61.67 -22.43 -52.81
C MET A 709 62.01 -21.69 -54.11
N PRO A 710 62.69 -22.31 -55.10
CA PRO A 710 62.93 -21.67 -56.39
C PRO A 710 61.63 -21.54 -57.19
N LEU A 711 61.52 -20.46 -57.98
CA LEU A 711 60.32 -20.10 -58.76
C LEU A 711 59.67 -21.26 -59.56
N LYS A 712 60.50 -22.10 -60.20
CA LYS A 712 60.00 -23.27 -60.96
C LYS A 712 59.33 -24.31 -60.07
N SER A 713 59.85 -24.53 -58.86
CA SER A 713 59.27 -25.46 -57.90
C SER A 713 57.97 -24.93 -57.30
N ILE A 714 57.88 -23.60 -57.06
CA ILE A 714 56.63 -22.96 -56.64
C ILE A 714 55.55 -23.16 -57.70
N THR A 715 55.90 -22.94 -58.97
CA THR A 715 54.97 -23.14 -60.10
C THR A 715 54.52 -24.60 -60.19
N ALA A 716 55.43 -25.55 -60.03
CA ALA A 716 55.09 -26.98 -60.04
C ALA A 716 54.21 -27.39 -58.84
N ALA A 717 54.46 -26.85 -57.65
CA ALA A 717 53.64 -27.10 -56.46
C ALA A 717 52.21 -26.55 -56.63
N TRP A 718 52.06 -25.42 -57.33
CA TRP A 718 50.75 -24.90 -57.75
C TRP A 718 50.08 -25.84 -58.76
N GLU A 719 50.77 -26.19 -59.86
CA GLU A 719 50.25 -27.06 -60.92
C GLU A 719 49.80 -28.44 -60.40
N CYS A 720 50.48 -28.99 -59.39
CA CYS A 720 50.14 -30.25 -58.75
C CYS A 720 48.99 -30.15 -57.72
N GLY A 721 48.45 -28.95 -57.46
CA GLY A 721 47.36 -28.72 -56.50
C GLY A 721 47.78 -28.74 -55.03
N GLU A 722 49.06 -28.85 -54.73
CA GLU A 722 49.58 -28.91 -53.35
C GLU A 722 49.34 -27.59 -52.59
N LEU A 723 49.54 -26.44 -53.25
CA LEU A 723 49.31 -25.15 -52.61
C LEU A 723 47.82 -24.88 -52.35
N ILE A 724 46.95 -25.40 -53.22
CA ILE A 724 45.50 -25.28 -53.05
C ILE A 724 45.01 -26.11 -51.87
N SER A 725 45.54 -27.33 -51.70
CA SER A 725 45.19 -28.17 -50.55
C SER A 725 45.65 -27.57 -49.21
N CYS A 726 46.71 -26.75 -49.22
CA CYS A 726 47.14 -25.94 -48.07
C CYS A 726 46.36 -24.62 -47.89
N GLY A 727 45.39 -24.31 -48.75
CA GLY A 727 44.52 -23.13 -48.63
C GLY A 727 45.07 -21.83 -49.22
N PHE A 728 46.01 -21.89 -50.17
CA PHE A 728 46.45 -20.72 -50.94
C PHE A 728 45.50 -20.40 -52.11
N THR A 729 45.31 -19.11 -52.36
CA THR A 729 44.58 -18.58 -53.52
C THR A 729 45.53 -18.22 -54.66
N VAL A 730 44.99 -18.11 -55.88
CA VAL A 730 45.78 -17.71 -57.06
C VAL A 730 46.40 -16.33 -56.83
N GLU A 731 45.63 -15.41 -56.28
CA GLU A 731 46.01 -14.03 -56.00
C GLU A 731 47.18 -13.97 -55.01
N GLU A 732 47.06 -14.66 -53.86
CA GLU A 732 48.14 -14.71 -52.85
C GLU A 732 49.46 -15.24 -53.43
N ILE A 733 49.41 -16.26 -54.28
CA ILE A 733 50.62 -16.82 -54.90
C ILE A 733 51.22 -15.86 -55.93
N LYS A 734 50.40 -15.16 -56.71
CA LYS A 734 50.87 -14.17 -57.68
C LYS A 734 51.54 -12.99 -56.99
N GLU A 735 50.92 -12.47 -55.93
CA GLU A 735 51.47 -11.38 -55.11
C GLU A 735 52.78 -11.82 -54.47
N PHE A 736 52.82 -13.00 -53.86
CA PHE A 736 54.02 -13.59 -53.26
C PHE A 736 55.18 -13.75 -54.25
N ILE A 737 54.93 -14.28 -55.46
CA ILE A 737 55.96 -14.38 -56.52
C ILE A 737 56.42 -12.99 -56.97
N GLY A 738 55.49 -12.04 -57.07
CA GLY A 738 55.77 -10.65 -57.40
C GLY A 738 56.71 -10.00 -56.39
N ALA A 739 56.52 -10.29 -55.10
CA ALA A 739 57.30 -9.75 -54.00
C ALA A 739 58.73 -10.32 -53.92
N ILE A 740 58.94 -11.61 -54.17
CA ILE A 740 60.25 -12.28 -53.94
C ILE A 740 61.15 -12.30 -55.18
N PHE A 741 60.58 -12.42 -56.38
CA PHE A 741 61.36 -12.58 -57.61
C PHE A 741 61.37 -11.31 -58.44
N ALA A 742 62.56 -10.84 -58.82
CA ALA A 742 62.72 -9.69 -59.72
C ALA A 742 62.07 -9.93 -61.10
N ASP A 743 61.70 -8.84 -61.80
CA ASP A 743 61.09 -8.94 -63.13
C ASP A 743 62.03 -9.63 -64.12
N SER A 744 61.60 -10.79 -64.62
CA SER A 744 62.36 -11.60 -65.56
C SER A 744 61.42 -12.31 -66.52
N PRO A 745 61.89 -12.72 -67.71
CA PRO A 745 61.09 -13.54 -68.63
C PRO A 745 60.56 -14.82 -67.97
N LEU A 746 61.38 -15.45 -67.11
CA LEU A 746 61.01 -16.64 -66.36
C LEU A 746 59.86 -16.36 -65.38
N ARG A 747 59.88 -15.23 -64.67
CA ARG A 747 58.79 -14.81 -63.77
C ARG A 747 57.48 -14.64 -64.53
N LYS A 748 57.51 -13.96 -65.68
CA LYS A 748 56.31 -13.75 -66.53
C LYS A 748 55.73 -15.07 -67.04
N GLU A 749 56.60 -16.00 -67.45
CA GLU A 749 56.17 -17.34 -67.88
C GLU A 749 55.51 -18.12 -66.73
N CYS A 750 56.14 -18.16 -65.54
CA CYS A 750 55.60 -18.85 -64.37
C CYS A 750 54.25 -18.26 -63.90
N LEU A 751 54.14 -16.93 -63.84
CA LEU A 751 52.88 -16.26 -63.49
C LEU A 751 51.76 -16.58 -64.50
N TRP A 752 52.07 -16.57 -65.80
CA TRP A 752 51.12 -16.96 -66.84
C TRP A 752 50.65 -18.41 -66.67
N ARG A 753 51.54 -19.33 -66.30
CA ARG A 753 51.14 -20.72 -66.01
C ARG A 753 50.20 -20.79 -64.82
N ILE A 754 50.52 -20.12 -63.71
CA ILE A 754 49.68 -20.11 -62.49
C ILE A 754 48.26 -19.59 -62.76
N GLU A 755 48.13 -18.56 -63.61
CA GLU A 755 46.83 -18.00 -64.01
C GLU A 755 45.99 -18.93 -64.91
N ASN A 756 46.64 -19.77 -65.73
CA ASN A 756 45.97 -20.57 -66.76
C ASN A 756 45.81 -22.05 -66.38
N VAL A 757 46.25 -22.46 -65.18
CA VAL A 757 46.00 -23.80 -64.67
C VAL A 757 44.56 -23.91 -64.21
N SER A 758 43.77 -24.72 -64.90
CA SER A 758 42.41 -25.09 -64.50
C SER A 758 42.45 -26.30 -63.57
N PHE A 759 42.13 -26.08 -62.29
CA PHE A 759 41.88 -27.17 -61.34
C PHE A 759 40.45 -27.66 -61.53
N LEU A 760 40.30 -28.95 -61.88
CA LEU A 760 39.02 -29.62 -62.11
C LEU A 760 38.31 -29.98 -60.80
#